data_AF-A0A921HMF5-F1
#
_entry.id   AF-A0A921HMF5-F1
#
_cell.length_a   1.000
_cell.length_b   1.000
_cell.length_c   1.000
_cell.angle_alpha   90.00
_cell.angle_beta   90.00
_cell.angle_gamma   90.00
#
_symmetry.space_group_name_H-M   'P 1'
#
loop_
_entity.id
_entity.type
_entity.pdbx_description
1 polymer ?
#
loop_
_entity_poly.entity_id
_entity_poly.type
_entity_poly.pdbx_seq_one_letter_code
_entity_poly.pdbx_strand_id
1 'polypeptide(L)'
;MSLLNQTIRKILPPDQRAIKFVRHKLAQTMTNPDGLGELQNILLRYVGITGQINPEIPKKFTIIACADHGVAEMNVSAYPQETTAHMTRNYLVSKGAVANAMSNFCGSDMIVVDMGIKAPVDDIPGLLNRKIAPGTNNCAKGPAMTREQAIEAIETGIRLVNHYAAQGYCCFLPGEMGIANTTASASIVACLCNLTPKQATGRGTNISDERLAIKIDVVRQALKVNNPDPTDGIDVMSKVGGFELACITGIILGAAANRCFVVLDGFNTGSAALVAQAICPQITDYLMASHLAAEPAHNAILQKLNLAPYMDLKFRLGEATGSSIAVNILDCAINAYHSVYQAALAEKDKLIKPNIPEADFDTKLALLKQVRNMTVPDDKMRTKCRQRIDNLTKPIYSLGKLEEIAENIAGITRQEKPTKVRKKILVITPEESCSVVQHRLTQSFALHAEAGYHFTAIPQTALRPQTLSFSLLQGICYGSKLKNVDVLGIACCENHPKEICGTFGLSIQQQLCQPNNALRYGKRKFLSLEPTPYLCQIAFMAGVAIGAAGKGILVLSDDIPSVIALRYALLLAPAINPYLMFVCPDYLDLHITTGGGCICALGMKLIDASLQMLKDMKTFAEADVAIANDGPGAKIQTKA
;
A
#
# COMPACT_ATOMS: atom_id res chain seq x y z
N MET A 1 -19.14 35.34 7.17
CA MET A 1 -19.28 33.86 7.06
C MET A 1 -17.99 33.21 7.53
N SER A 2 -18.06 32.20 8.39
CA SER A 2 -16.88 31.43 8.84
C SER A 2 -16.10 30.82 7.67
N LEU A 3 -14.82 30.55 7.87
CA LEU A 3 -13.96 29.94 6.83
C LEU A 3 -14.49 28.55 6.45
N LEU A 4 -15.01 27.79 7.42
CA LEU A 4 -15.65 26.50 7.17
C LEU A 4 -16.81 26.61 6.15
N ASN A 5 -17.75 27.52 6.38
CA ASN A 5 -18.90 27.70 5.49
C ASN A 5 -18.50 28.18 4.09
N GLN A 6 -17.48 29.03 3.99
CA GLN A 6 -16.93 29.45 2.70
C GLN A 6 -16.27 28.28 1.95
N THR A 7 -15.58 27.40 2.68
CA THR A 7 -14.89 26.23 2.13
C THR A 7 -15.89 25.23 1.57
N ILE A 8 -16.94 24.89 2.33
CA ILE A 8 -17.99 23.96 1.90
C ILE A 8 -18.63 24.42 0.58
N ARG A 9 -18.91 25.72 0.44
CA ARG A 9 -19.51 26.27 -0.80
C ARG A 9 -18.61 26.19 -2.04
N LYS A 10 -17.30 26.02 -1.86
CA LYS A 10 -16.34 25.87 -2.97
C LYS A 10 -16.17 24.43 -3.43
N ILE A 11 -16.67 23.45 -2.68
CA ILE A 11 -16.57 22.03 -3.03
C ILE A 11 -17.51 21.76 -4.20
N LEU A 12 -16.95 21.32 -5.32
CA LEU A 12 -17.67 21.04 -6.56
C LEU A 12 -17.73 19.52 -6.82
N PRO A 13 -18.67 19.03 -7.64
CA PRO A 13 -18.59 17.66 -8.12
C PRO A 13 -17.36 17.45 -9.03
N PRO A 14 -16.90 16.19 -9.21
CA PRO A 14 -15.86 15.85 -10.18
C PRO A 14 -16.21 16.27 -11.63
N ASP A 15 -15.21 16.67 -12.42
CA ASP A 15 -15.39 17.05 -13.82
C ASP A 15 -15.66 15.82 -14.69
N GLN A 16 -16.94 15.62 -15.02
CA GLN A 16 -17.39 14.52 -15.85
C GLN A 16 -16.87 14.56 -17.30
N ARG A 17 -16.48 15.73 -17.83
CA ARG A 17 -15.92 15.84 -19.17
C ARG A 17 -14.50 15.26 -19.20
N ALA A 18 -13.69 15.57 -18.19
CA ALA A 18 -12.34 15.02 -18.06
C ALA A 18 -12.38 13.49 -17.92
N ILE A 19 -13.26 12.98 -17.04
CA ILE A 19 -13.47 11.54 -16.87
C ILE A 19 -13.86 10.86 -18.19
N LYS A 20 -14.84 11.41 -18.91
CA LYS A 20 -15.30 10.84 -20.19
C LYS A 20 -14.20 10.84 -21.24
N PHE A 21 -13.41 11.92 -21.32
CA PHE A 21 -12.30 12.02 -22.26
C PHE A 21 -11.25 10.94 -22.02
N VAL A 22 -10.77 10.82 -20.77
CA VAL A 22 -9.74 9.84 -20.40
C VAL A 22 -10.23 8.42 -20.61
N ARG A 23 -11.47 8.11 -20.19
CA ARG A 23 -12.08 6.80 -20.40
C ARG A 23 -12.18 6.44 -21.88
N HIS A 24 -12.63 7.38 -22.72
CA HIS A 24 -12.72 7.18 -24.15
C HIS A 24 -11.34 6.91 -24.77
N LYS A 25 -10.32 7.66 -24.34
CA LYS A 25 -8.95 7.50 -24.86
C LYS A 25 -8.34 6.14 -24.53
N LEU A 26 -8.57 5.64 -23.31
CA LEU A 26 -8.17 4.27 -22.91
C LEU A 26 -8.87 3.23 -23.80
N ALA A 27 -10.18 3.36 -23.99
CA ALA A 27 -10.99 2.44 -24.82
C ALA A 27 -10.60 2.44 -26.30
N GLN A 28 -10.09 3.55 -26.84
CA GLN A 28 -9.59 3.62 -28.22
C GLN A 28 -8.24 2.93 -28.42
N THR A 29 -7.44 2.78 -27.37
CA THR A 29 -6.03 2.38 -27.49
C THR A 29 -5.75 0.99 -26.96
N MET A 30 -6.48 0.56 -25.92
CA MET A 30 -6.32 -0.75 -25.31
C MET A 30 -7.34 -1.74 -25.87
N THR A 31 -6.92 -2.99 -26.08
CA THR A 31 -7.83 -4.08 -26.48
C THR A 31 -8.84 -4.43 -25.38
N ASN A 32 -8.50 -4.12 -24.12
CA ASN A 32 -9.41 -4.15 -22.97
C ASN A 32 -9.15 -2.91 -22.08
N PRO A 33 -9.98 -1.86 -22.13
CA PRO A 33 -9.79 -0.68 -21.27
C PRO A 33 -9.92 -0.98 -19.78
N ASP A 34 -10.73 -1.98 -19.42
CA ASP A 34 -10.94 -2.39 -18.02
C ASP A 34 -9.79 -3.26 -17.49
N GLY A 35 -8.82 -3.61 -18.36
CA GLY A 35 -7.68 -4.45 -18.00
C GLY A 35 -6.75 -3.85 -16.94
N LEU A 36 -6.76 -2.52 -16.80
CA LEU A 36 -6.03 -1.78 -15.77
C LEU A 36 -6.68 -1.86 -14.37
N GLY A 37 -7.87 -2.44 -14.24
CA GLY A 37 -8.56 -2.61 -12.96
C GLY A 37 -8.64 -1.32 -12.14
N GLU A 38 -8.23 -1.40 -10.88
CA GLU A 38 -8.27 -0.27 -9.96
C GLU A 38 -7.36 0.91 -10.35
N LEU A 39 -6.31 0.70 -11.16
CA LEU A 39 -5.52 1.83 -11.66
C LEU A 39 -6.38 2.78 -12.51
N GLN A 40 -7.28 2.23 -13.33
CA GLN A 40 -8.19 3.05 -14.12
C GLN A 40 -9.14 3.83 -13.21
N ASN A 41 -9.70 3.20 -12.17
CA ASN A 41 -10.62 3.85 -11.24
C ASN A 41 -9.94 5.00 -10.48
N ILE A 42 -8.73 4.76 -9.99
CA ILE A 42 -7.92 5.78 -9.30
C ILE A 42 -7.59 6.94 -10.25
N LEU A 43 -7.15 6.65 -11.47
CA LEU A 43 -6.87 7.66 -12.48
C LEU A 43 -8.12 8.50 -12.79
N LEU A 44 -9.26 7.85 -13.06
CA LEU A 44 -10.50 8.54 -13.40
C LEU A 44 -10.98 9.43 -12.25
N ARG A 45 -10.82 8.99 -11.01
CA ARG A 45 -11.08 9.82 -9.82
C ARG A 45 -10.16 11.03 -9.78
N TYR A 46 -8.85 10.83 -9.94
CA TYR A 46 -7.86 11.91 -9.93
C TYR A 46 -8.10 12.96 -11.03
N VAL A 47 -8.36 12.55 -12.27
CA VAL A 47 -8.66 13.48 -13.37
C VAL A 47 -10.02 14.15 -13.21
N GLY A 48 -11.00 13.48 -12.58
CA GLY A 48 -12.27 14.09 -12.22
C GLY A 48 -12.09 15.21 -11.19
N ILE A 49 -11.25 14.99 -10.18
CA ILE A 49 -10.93 15.98 -9.15
C ILE A 49 -10.16 17.15 -9.76
N THR A 50 -9.06 16.90 -10.47
CA THR A 50 -8.19 17.96 -11.00
C THR A 50 -8.75 18.64 -12.24
N GLY A 51 -9.62 17.97 -13.00
CA GLY A 51 -10.08 18.40 -14.32
C GLY A 51 -9.02 18.26 -15.42
N GLN A 52 -7.87 17.66 -15.12
CA GLN A 52 -6.74 17.56 -16.05
C GLN A 52 -6.87 16.29 -16.91
N ILE A 53 -7.05 16.45 -18.22
CA ILE A 53 -7.12 15.33 -19.18
C ILE A 53 -5.74 14.73 -19.50
N ASN A 54 -4.66 15.47 -19.21
CA ASN A 54 -3.29 14.98 -19.24
C ASN A 54 -2.68 15.23 -17.85
N PRO A 55 -3.06 14.42 -16.84
CA PRO A 55 -2.65 14.63 -15.46
C PRO A 55 -1.13 14.48 -15.33
N GLU A 56 -0.49 15.34 -14.53
CA GLU A 56 0.89 15.12 -14.10
C GLU A 56 0.93 14.35 -12.78
N ILE A 57 2.09 13.76 -12.45
CA ILE A 57 2.31 13.17 -11.13
C ILE A 57 2.19 14.29 -10.08
N PRO A 58 1.27 14.19 -9.11
CA PRO A 58 1.01 15.27 -8.17
C PRO A 58 2.21 15.52 -7.26
N LYS A 59 2.44 16.81 -6.93
CA LYS A 59 3.25 17.17 -5.76
C LYS A 59 2.48 16.76 -4.50
N LYS A 60 3.12 15.94 -3.67
CA LYS A 60 2.55 15.30 -2.49
C LYS A 60 2.94 16.05 -1.22
N PHE A 61 2.01 16.15 -0.28
CA PHE A 61 2.26 16.84 0.98
C PHE A 61 1.67 16.08 2.18
N THR A 62 2.54 15.65 3.08
CA THR A 62 2.20 14.94 4.31
C THR A 62 2.02 15.95 5.45
N ILE A 63 0.91 15.85 6.17
CA ILE A 63 0.64 16.68 7.35
C ILE A 63 0.39 15.76 8.54
N ILE A 64 1.32 15.76 9.50
CA ILE A 64 1.14 15.03 10.77
C ILE A 64 0.56 15.98 11.80
N ALA A 65 -0.71 15.78 12.16
CA ALA A 65 -1.38 16.54 13.22
C ALA A 65 -1.21 15.83 14.57
N CYS A 66 -0.72 16.55 15.58
CA CYS A 66 -0.39 16.01 16.89
C CYS A 66 -1.27 16.62 17.98
N ALA A 67 -1.93 15.78 18.78
CA ALA A 67 -2.66 16.22 19.96
C ALA A 67 -2.78 15.11 21.01
N ASP A 68 -2.88 15.49 22.28
CA ASP A 68 -3.17 14.56 23.37
C ASP A 68 -4.65 14.49 23.68
N HIS A 69 -5.09 13.32 24.19
CA HIS A 69 -6.48 13.09 24.55
C HIS A 69 -6.67 12.96 26.06
N GLY A 70 -7.63 13.68 26.64
CA GLY A 70 -7.94 13.59 28.06
C GLY A 70 -8.42 12.20 28.50
N VAL A 71 -8.96 11.41 27.56
CA VAL A 71 -9.37 10.02 27.81
C VAL A 71 -8.20 9.08 28.12
N ALA A 72 -6.94 9.51 27.89
CA ALA A 72 -5.75 8.75 28.28
C ALA A 72 -5.71 8.46 29.80
N GLU A 73 -6.32 9.30 30.63
CA GLU A 73 -6.51 9.07 32.08
C GLU A 73 -7.19 7.73 32.41
N MET A 74 -7.93 7.17 31.46
CA MET A 74 -8.67 5.91 31.61
C MET A 74 -7.83 4.66 31.27
N ASN A 75 -6.52 4.81 31.09
CA ASN A 75 -5.57 3.70 30.81
C ASN A 75 -5.93 2.88 29.56
N VAL A 76 -6.33 3.54 28.48
CA VAL A 76 -6.79 2.92 27.22
C VAL A 76 -5.71 2.72 26.16
N SER A 77 -4.45 3.04 26.47
CA SER A 77 -3.28 2.95 25.57
C SER A 77 -2.18 2.08 26.18
N ALA A 78 -1.34 1.46 25.34
CA ALA A 78 -0.14 0.77 25.82
C ALA A 78 1.03 1.72 26.16
N TYR A 79 0.95 2.97 25.71
CA TYR A 79 2.02 3.96 25.88
C TYR A 79 1.59 5.08 26.81
N PRO A 80 2.52 5.65 27.60
CA PRO A 80 2.23 6.78 28.47
C PRO A 80 1.98 8.05 27.63
N GLN A 81 1.23 9.01 28.19
CA GLN A 81 0.70 10.16 27.43
C GLN A 81 1.82 11.05 26.86
N GLU A 82 2.94 11.22 27.56
CA GLU A 82 4.10 11.99 27.10
C GLU A 82 4.75 11.45 25.80
N THR A 83 4.43 10.22 25.40
CA THR A 83 4.89 9.64 24.13
C THR A 83 4.49 10.47 22.92
N THR A 84 3.38 11.21 22.97
CA THR A 84 3.00 12.17 21.91
C THR A 84 4.10 13.19 21.67
N ALA A 85 4.65 13.79 22.74
CA ALA A 85 5.73 14.77 22.65
C ALA A 85 7.06 14.11 22.23
N HIS A 86 7.36 12.90 22.71
CA HIS A 86 8.55 12.15 22.30
C HIS A 86 8.53 11.83 20.79
N MET A 87 7.40 11.36 20.25
CA MET A 87 7.26 11.12 18.81
C MET A 87 7.31 12.42 18.01
N THR A 88 6.78 13.52 18.55
CA THR A 88 6.91 14.84 17.91
C THR A 88 8.37 15.26 17.76
N ARG A 89 9.20 15.04 18.79
CA ARG A 89 10.66 15.20 18.70
C ARG A 89 11.28 14.22 17.70
N ASN A 90 10.79 12.97 17.66
CA ASN A 90 11.26 11.99 16.71
C ASN A 90 10.98 12.40 15.25
N TYR A 91 9.85 13.02 14.94
CA TYR A 91 9.55 13.49 13.59
C TYR A 91 10.49 14.61 13.11
N LEU A 92 10.82 15.56 13.98
CA LEU A 92 11.46 16.82 13.59
C LEU A 92 12.95 16.89 13.92
N VAL A 93 13.36 16.34 15.05
CA VAL A 93 14.74 16.37 15.54
C VAL A 93 15.47 15.11 15.09
N SER A 94 14.98 13.94 15.52
CA SER A 94 15.62 12.67 15.20
C SER A 94 15.37 12.25 13.75
N LYS A 95 14.23 12.65 13.18
CA LYS A 95 13.72 12.25 11.85
C LYS A 95 13.69 10.73 11.65
N GLY A 96 13.31 10.01 12.70
CA GLY A 96 13.40 8.55 12.79
C GLY A 96 12.08 7.81 12.85
N ALA A 97 10.94 8.49 12.67
CA ALA A 97 9.64 7.84 12.70
C ALA A 97 9.25 7.26 11.33
N VAL A 98 8.16 6.47 11.30
CA VAL A 98 7.67 5.91 10.04
C VAL A 98 7.18 7.01 9.09
N ALA A 99 6.58 8.09 9.60
CA ALA A 99 6.14 9.21 8.78
C ALA A 99 7.29 9.81 7.95
N ASN A 100 8.49 9.92 8.55
CA ASN A 100 9.68 10.39 7.85
C ASN A 100 10.09 9.41 6.75
N ALA A 101 10.21 8.12 7.11
CA ALA A 101 10.62 7.06 6.18
C ALA A 101 9.67 6.97 4.98
N MET A 102 8.35 7.04 5.23
CA MET A 102 7.33 6.89 4.21
C MET A 102 7.15 8.15 3.36
N SER A 103 7.31 9.36 3.95
CA SER A 103 7.34 10.60 3.18
C SER A 103 8.56 10.65 2.25
N ASN A 104 9.73 10.21 2.72
CA ASN A 104 10.93 10.06 1.87
C ASN A 104 10.71 9.02 0.76
N PHE A 105 10.06 7.89 1.07
CA PHE A 105 9.75 6.84 0.09
C PHE A 105 8.88 7.34 -1.06
N CYS A 106 7.82 8.09 -0.76
CA CYS A 106 6.85 8.54 -1.77
C CYS A 106 7.18 9.92 -2.37
N GLY A 107 8.27 10.55 -1.93
CA GLY A 107 8.68 11.89 -2.36
C GLY A 107 7.68 12.98 -1.93
N SER A 108 7.14 12.86 -0.72
CA SER A 108 6.21 13.82 -0.13
C SER A 108 6.96 14.75 0.83
N ASP A 109 6.75 16.05 0.67
CA ASP A 109 7.19 17.01 1.68
C ASP A 109 6.31 16.88 2.93
N MET A 110 6.89 17.06 4.12
CA MET A 110 6.21 16.78 5.38
C MET A 110 6.31 17.93 6.36
N ILE A 111 5.19 18.20 7.05
CA ILE A 111 5.15 19.06 8.24
C ILE A 111 4.54 18.34 9.44
N VAL A 112 4.83 18.87 10.62
CA VAL A 112 4.24 18.44 11.88
C VAL A 112 3.59 19.64 12.54
N VAL A 113 2.36 19.45 13.00
CA VAL A 113 1.52 20.51 13.57
C VAL A 113 1.08 20.12 14.96
N ASP A 114 1.40 20.97 15.93
CA ASP A 114 0.86 20.85 17.29
C ASP A 114 -0.54 21.44 17.32
N MET A 115 -1.54 20.56 17.39
CA MET A 115 -2.95 20.91 17.53
C MET A 115 -3.40 20.91 18.99
N GLY A 116 -2.63 20.27 19.88
CA GLY A 116 -3.04 20.08 21.27
C GLY A 116 -2.16 19.16 22.09
N ILE A 117 -0.83 19.19 21.92
CA ILE A 117 0.08 18.40 22.77
C ILE A 117 0.04 18.96 24.20
N LYS A 118 -0.11 18.08 25.20
CA LYS A 118 -0.27 18.49 26.61
C LYS A 118 1.06 18.92 27.24
N ALA A 119 2.15 18.26 26.87
CA ALA A 119 3.49 18.59 27.34
C ALA A 119 4.03 19.88 26.67
N PRO A 120 4.99 20.59 27.30
CA PRO A 120 5.69 21.69 26.65
C PRO A 120 6.52 21.17 25.46
N VAL A 121 6.37 21.84 24.31
CA VAL A 121 7.01 21.47 23.04
C VAL A 121 7.51 22.68 22.24
N ASP A 122 7.51 23.87 22.85
CA ASP A 122 7.98 25.11 22.21
C ASP A 122 9.48 25.05 21.85
N ASP A 123 10.23 24.12 22.47
CA ASP A 123 11.63 23.85 22.20
C ASP A 123 11.87 23.07 20.88
N ILE A 124 10.84 22.47 20.28
CA ILE A 124 11.00 21.58 19.12
C ILE A 124 11.11 22.41 17.82
N PRO A 125 12.28 22.44 17.14
CA PRO A 125 12.45 23.23 15.94
C PRO A 125 11.57 22.72 14.78
N GLY A 126 10.93 23.64 14.06
CA GLY A 126 10.11 23.32 12.89
C GLY A 126 8.69 22.83 13.20
N LEU A 127 8.32 22.68 14.48
CA LEU A 127 6.95 22.37 14.87
C LEU A 127 6.02 23.56 14.62
N LEU A 128 4.96 23.36 13.84
CA LEU A 128 3.97 24.41 13.64
C LEU A 128 3.05 24.50 14.85
N ASN A 129 3.17 25.58 15.62
CA ASN A 129 2.31 25.83 16.76
C ASN A 129 0.92 26.31 16.30
N ARG A 130 -0.09 25.44 16.43
CA ARG A 130 -1.51 25.73 16.21
C ARG A 130 -2.35 25.14 17.35
N LYS A 131 -1.78 25.14 18.56
CA LYS A 131 -2.35 24.47 19.73
C LYS A 131 -3.69 25.11 20.09
N ILE A 132 -4.75 24.31 20.12
CA ILE A 132 -6.10 24.76 20.54
C ILE A 132 -6.22 24.79 22.06
N ALA A 133 -5.74 23.72 22.72
CA ALA A 133 -5.63 23.58 24.18
C ALA A 133 -4.59 22.50 24.51
N PRO A 134 -4.04 22.43 25.74
CA PRO A 134 -3.09 21.38 26.14
C PRO A 134 -3.79 20.02 26.35
N GLY A 135 -4.13 19.37 25.23
CA GLY A 135 -4.92 18.15 25.17
C GLY A 135 -6.42 18.41 25.22
N THR A 136 -7.20 17.46 24.71
CA THR A 136 -8.67 17.48 24.87
C THR A 136 -9.08 17.17 26.32
N ASN A 137 -10.30 17.53 26.69
CA ASN A 137 -10.94 17.03 27.90
C ASN A 137 -11.21 15.52 27.80
N ASN A 138 -11.45 14.87 28.94
CA ASN A 138 -11.77 13.45 28.98
C ASN A 138 -13.21 13.20 28.51
N CYS A 139 -13.35 12.65 27.29
CA CYS A 139 -14.64 12.41 26.67
C CYS A 139 -15.54 11.41 27.44
N ALA A 140 -14.99 10.62 28.37
CA ALA A 140 -15.78 9.74 29.23
C ALA A 140 -16.46 10.48 30.40
N LYS A 141 -16.06 11.73 30.67
CA LYS A 141 -16.57 12.56 31.78
C LYS A 141 -17.40 13.76 31.30
N GLY A 142 -17.34 14.11 30.01
CA GLY A 142 -17.99 15.25 29.39
C GLY A 142 -17.53 15.41 27.94
N PRO A 143 -17.77 16.55 27.27
CA PRO A 143 -17.32 16.76 25.90
C PRO A 143 -15.80 16.91 25.82
N ALA A 144 -15.21 16.37 24.74
CA ALA A 144 -13.76 16.46 24.48
C ALA A 144 -13.29 17.91 24.30
N MET A 145 -14.09 18.77 23.69
CA MET A 145 -13.80 20.18 23.44
C MET A 145 -15.09 20.98 23.26
N THR A 146 -15.02 22.31 23.25
CA THR A 146 -16.18 23.12 22.85
C THR A 146 -16.44 23.02 21.35
N ARG A 147 -17.64 23.38 20.91
CA ARG A 147 -17.98 23.42 19.49
C ARG A 147 -17.08 24.41 18.73
N GLU A 148 -16.76 25.54 19.35
CA GLU A 148 -15.90 26.59 18.79
C GLU A 148 -14.47 26.07 18.59
N GLN A 149 -13.94 25.34 19.58
CA GLN A 149 -12.63 24.69 19.48
C GLN A 149 -12.59 23.63 18.37
N ALA A 150 -13.67 22.85 18.20
CA ALA A 150 -13.78 21.90 17.09
C ALA A 150 -13.77 22.62 15.73
N ILE A 151 -14.51 23.72 15.60
CA ILE A 151 -14.52 24.55 14.38
C ILE A 151 -13.14 25.16 14.13
N GLU A 152 -12.47 25.70 15.16
CA GLU A 152 -11.14 26.30 15.04
C GLU A 152 -10.09 25.27 14.57
N ALA A 153 -10.14 24.06 15.11
CA ALA A 153 -9.28 22.96 14.71
C ALA A 153 -9.53 22.54 13.24
N ILE A 154 -10.80 22.42 12.82
CA ILE A 154 -11.17 22.17 11.41
C ILE A 154 -10.66 23.29 10.51
N GLU A 155 -10.89 24.55 10.89
CA GLU A 155 -10.44 25.69 10.11
C GLU A 155 -8.91 25.80 10.03
N THR A 156 -8.19 25.29 11.02
CA THR A 156 -6.73 25.17 10.97
C THR A 156 -6.28 24.20 9.87
N GLY A 157 -6.91 23.02 9.77
CA GLY A 157 -6.66 22.09 8.66
C GLY A 157 -6.93 22.71 7.29
N ILE A 158 -8.04 23.46 7.18
CA ILE A 158 -8.38 24.20 5.95
C ILE A 158 -7.30 25.23 5.59
N ARG A 159 -6.83 26.01 6.58
CA ARG A 159 -5.76 27.00 6.37
C ARG A 159 -4.45 26.36 5.91
N LEU A 160 -4.07 25.23 6.49
CA LEU A 160 -2.88 24.48 6.09
C LEU A 160 -2.98 24.07 4.63
N VAL A 161 -4.09 23.45 4.22
CA VAL A 161 -4.27 23.04 2.82
C VAL A 161 -4.30 24.23 1.88
N ASN A 162 -5.03 25.30 2.18
CA ASN A 162 -5.04 26.51 1.35
C ASN A 162 -3.62 27.06 1.12
N HIS A 163 -2.79 27.06 2.18
CA HIS A 163 -1.42 27.55 2.11
C HIS A 163 -0.53 26.70 1.17
N TYR A 164 -0.59 25.37 1.28
CA TYR A 164 0.24 24.48 0.48
C TYR A 164 -0.33 24.24 -0.93
N ALA A 165 -1.66 24.24 -1.11
CA ALA A 165 -2.26 24.21 -2.43
C ALA A 165 -1.85 25.42 -3.28
N ALA A 166 -1.75 26.61 -2.66
CA ALA A 166 -1.23 27.81 -3.33
C ALA A 166 0.25 27.69 -3.76
N GLN A 167 1.01 26.75 -3.19
CA GLN A 167 2.39 26.45 -3.59
C GLN A 167 2.49 25.33 -4.64
N GLY A 168 1.34 24.82 -5.11
CA GLY A 168 1.25 23.80 -6.16
C GLY A 168 1.19 22.36 -5.65
N TYR A 169 1.05 22.12 -4.34
CA TYR A 169 0.73 20.79 -3.84
C TYR A 169 -0.72 20.43 -4.16
N CYS A 170 -0.94 19.24 -4.71
CA CYS A 170 -2.27 18.82 -5.16
C CYS A 170 -2.67 17.40 -4.70
N CYS A 171 -1.83 16.75 -3.89
CA CYS A 171 -2.15 15.50 -3.21
C CYS A 171 -1.73 15.59 -1.74
N PHE A 172 -2.68 15.41 -0.82
CA PHE A 172 -2.45 15.50 0.62
C PHE A 172 -2.54 14.13 1.29
N LEU A 173 -1.56 13.85 2.16
CA LEU A 173 -1.45 12.63 2.95
C LEU A 173 -1.63 12.99 4.43
N PRO A 174 -2.86 13.05 4.96
CA PRO A 174 -3.07 13.31 6.38
C PRO A 174 -2.52 12.16 7.22
N GLY A 175 -1.81 12.49 8.28
CA GLY A 175 -1.42 11.58 9.34
C GLY A 175 -1.67 12.22 10.70
N GLU A 176 -1.62 11.38 11.72
CA GLU A 176 -1.88 11.79 13.10
C GLU A 176 -0.88 11.17 14.05
N MET A 177 -0.75 11.78 15.22
CA MET A 177 -0.09 11.22 16.38
C MET A 177 -0.78 11.71 17.64
N GLY A 178 -1.29 10.81 18.45
CA GLY A 178 -1.91 11.15 19.73
C GLY A 178 -2.16 9.93 20.59
N ILE A 179 -1.65 9.95 21.83
CA ILE A 179 -1.95 8.87 22.76
C ILE A 179 -3.45 8.86 23.10
N ALA A 180 -4.04 7.66 23.04
CA ALA A 180 -5.46 7.36 23.24
C ALA A 180 -6.44 7.79 22.13
N ASN A 181 -5.97 8.33 21.01
CA ASN A 181 -6.86 8.80 19.95
C ASN A 181 -7.69 7.71 19.25
N THR A 182 -7.22 6.45 19.23
CA THR A 182 -8.02 5.33 18.72
C THR A 182 -9.30 5.09 19.53
N THR A 183 -9.34 5.53 20.79
CA THR A 183 -10.58 5.55 21.61
C THR A 183 -11.56 6.61 21.10
N ALA A 184 -11.07 7.82 20.81
CA ALA A 184 -11.87 8.89 20.21
C ALA A 184 -12.40 8.48 18.83
N SER A 185 -11.54 7.92 17.97
CA SER A 185 -11.93 7.37 16.67
C SER A 185 -12.99 6.27 16.81
N ALA A 186 -12.85 5.34 17.76
CA ALA A 186 -13.85 4.31 18.01
C ALA A 186 -15.20 4.91 18.45
N SER A 187 -15.21 5.96 19.28
CA SER A 187 -16.44 6.68 19.64
C SER A 187 -17.09 7.38 18.44
N ILE A 188 -16.31 8.06 17.59
CA ILE A 188 -16.81 8.68 16.34
C ILE A 188 -17.46 7.61 15.44
N VAL A 189 -16.74 6.50 15.22
CA VAL A 189 -17.17 5.42 14.32
C VAL A 189 -18.40 4.71 14.86
N ALA A 190 -18.46 4.44 16.17
CA ALA A 190 -19.65 3.87 16.80
C ALA A 190 -20.90 4.73 16.55
N CYS A 191 -20.77 6.06 16.68
CA CYS A 191 -21.85 7.01 16.44
C CYS A 191 -22.26 7.05 14.94
N LEU A 192 -21.31 7.33 14.04
CA LEU A 192 -21.60 7.61 12.62
C LEU A 192 -21.89 6.35 11.77
N CYS A 193 -21.36 5.19 12.18
CA CYS A 193 -21.64 3.91 11.53
C CYS A 193 -22.72 3.08 12.24
N ASN A 194 -23.33 3.60 13.32
CA ASN A 194 -24.33 2.89 14.13
C ASN A 194 -23.84 1.51 14.60
N LEU A 195 -22.65 1.48 15.19
CA LEU A 195 -22.02 0.26 15.71
C LEU A 195 -22.04 0.25 17.23
N THR A 196 -22.06 -0.94 17.82
CA THR A 196 -21.85 -1.07 19.26
C THR A 196 -20.40 -0.69 19.63
N PRO A 197 -20.14 -0.22 20.86
CA PRO A 197 -18.78 0.05 21.35
C PRO A 197 -17.81 -1.11 21.14
N LYS A 198 -18.29 -2.36 21.29
CA LYS A 198 -17.48 -3.57 21.08
C LYS A 198 -17.10 -3.78 19.61
N GLN A 199 -18.00 -3.49 18.67
CA GLN A 199 -17.72 -3.58 17.25
C GLN A 199 -16.76 -2.48 16.77
N ALA A 200 -16.87 -1.28 17.34
CA ALA A 200 -16.08 -0.12 16.95
C ALA A 200 -14.63 -0.13 17.49
N THR A 201 -14.37 -0.87 18.57
CA THR A 201 -13.12 -0.75 19.34
C THR A 201 -12.17 -1.92 19.07
N GLY A 202 -10.97 -1.62 18.54
CA GLY A 202 -9.85 -2.56 18.47
C GLY A 202 -8.71 -2.21 19.42
N ARG A 203 -7.59 -2.93 19.26
CA ARG A 203 -6.44 -2.90 20.18
C ARG A 203 -5.55 -1.68 20.02
N GLY A 204 -5.62 -0.95 18.90
CA GLY A 204 -4.71 0.13 18.58
C GLY A 204 -3.25 -0.32 18.71
N THR A 205 -2.56 0.21 19.72
CA THR A 205 -1.15 -0.07 20.05
C THR A 205 -0.90 -1.49 20.61
N ASN A 206 -1.66 -2.50 20.18
CA ASN A 206 -1.60 -3.89 20.63
C ASN A 206 -1.77 -4.09 22.16
N ILE A 207 -2.75 -3.40 22.74
CA ILE A 207 -3.10 -3.56 24.16
C ILE A 207 -3.57 -4.99 24.51
N SER A 208 -3.43 -5.35 25.79
CA SER A 208 -3.91 -6.60 26.40
C SER A 208 -5.44 -6.76 26.34
N ASP A 209 -5.94 -7.97 26.63
CA ASP A 209 -7.39 -8.27 26.65
C ASP A 209 -8.10 -7.49 27.76
N GLU A 210 -7.46 -7.40 28.91
CA GLU A 210 -7.93 -6.65 30.06
C GLU A 210 -8.07 -5.16 29.73
N ARG A 211 -7.04 -4.59 29.07
CA ARG A 211 -7.06 -3.19 28.66
C ARG A 211 -8.03 -2.92 27.51
N LEU A 212 -8.24 -3.88 26.61
CA LEU A 212 -9.28 -3.80 25.58
C LEU A 212 -10.69 -3.76 26.19
N ALA A 213 -10.96 -4.55 27.22
CA ALA A 213 -12.25 -4.50 27.92
C ALA A 213 -12.51 -3.12 28.54
N ILE A 214 -11.51 -2.54 29.22
CA ILE A 214 -11.57 -1.17 29.74
C ILE A 214 -11.86 -0.18 28.61
N LYS A 215 -11.16 -0.27 27.48
CA LYS A 215 -11.34 0.63 26.34
C LYS A 215 -12.75 0.57 25.77
N ILE A 216 -13.34 -0.63 25.64
CA ILE A 216 -14.73 -0.80 25.19
C ILE A 216 -15.70 -0.11 26.16
N ASP A 217 -15.47 -0.24 27.46
CA ASP A 217 -16.32 0.37 28.48
C ASP A 217 -16.21 1.90 28.48
N VAL A 218 -15.00 2.43 28.26
CA VAL A 218 -14.74 3.86 28.10
C VAL A 218 -15.46 4.42 26.87
N VAL A 219 -15.42 3.73 25.72
CA VAL A 219 -16.17 4.13 24.51
C VAL A 219 -17.68 4.15 24.78
N ARG A 220 -18.21 3.12 25.48
CA ARG A 220 -19.62 3.09 25.87
C ARG A 220 -19.99 4.28 26.76
N GLN A 221 -19.15 4.58 27.75
CA GLN A 221 -19.35 5.69 28.67
C GLN A 221 -19.31 7.05 27.95
N ALA A 222 -18.33 7.27 27.06
CA ALA A 222 -18.19 8.52 26.31
C ALA A 222 -19.42 8.81 25.44
N LEU A 223 -19.97 7.79 24.77
CA LEU A 223 -21.20 7.92 23.99
C LEU A 223 -22.41 8.23 24.87
N LYS A 224 -22.53 7.56 26.03
CA LYS A 224 -23.65 7.75 26.96
C LYS A 224 -23.66 9.16 27.56
N VAL A 225 -22.52 9.64 28.02
CA VAL A 225 -22.40 10.94 28.70
C VAL A 225 -22.64 12.10 27.74
N ASN A 226 -22.13 11.99 26.51
CA ASN A 226 -22.19 13.09 25.56
C ASN A 226 -23.40 13.07 24.63
N ASN A 227 -23.97 11.89 24.37
CA ASN A 227 -25.07 11.69 23.42
C ASN A 227 -24.85 12.49 22.10
N PRO A 228 -23.78 12.17 21.33
CA PRO A 228 -23.47 12.90 20.10
C PRO A 228 -24.52 12.67 19.01
N ASP A 229 -24.90 13.72 18.30
CA ASP A 229 -25.86 13.68 17.19
C ASP A 229 -25.16 13.21 15.91
N PRO A 230 -25.50 12.02 15.36
CA PRO A 230 -24.84 11.49 14.16
C PRO A 230 -25.12 12.30 12.88
N THR A 231 -26.07 13.25 12.92
CA THR A 231 -26.39 14.12 11.78
C THR A 231 -25.60 15.44 11.79
N ASP A 232 -24.92 15.76 12.89
CA ASP A 232 -24.07 16.95 13.03
C ASP A 232 -22.61 16.52 13.28
N GLY A 233 -21.82 16.48 12.21
CA GLY A 233 -20.41 16.08 12.31
C GLY A 233 -19.59 16.97 13.26
N ILE A 234 -19.94 18.24 13.44
CA ILE A 234 -19.24 19.13 14.38
C ILE A 234 -19.63 18.78 15.82
N ASP A 235 -20.89 18.42 16.08
CA ASP A 235 -21.33 17.93 17.39
C ASP A 235 -20.57 16.66 17.77
N VAL A 236 -20.51 15.66 16.87
CA VAL A 236 -19.75 14.42 17.08
C VAL A 236 -18.27 14.72 17.39
N MET A 237 -17.62 15.56 16.58
CA MET A 237 -16.22 15.93 16.78
C MET A 237 -15.99 16.65 18.11
N SER A 238 -16.84 17.61 18.48
CA SER A 238 -16.70 18.38 19.72
C SER A 238 -16.88 17.51 20.97
N LYS A 239 -17.79 16.53 20.91
CA LYS A 239 -18.14 15.69 22.05
C LYS A 239 -17.15 14.54 22.28
N VAL A 240 -16.77 13.82 21.22
CA VAL A 240 -16.00 12.57 21.36
C VAL A 240 -14.76 12.50 20.49
N GLY A 241 -14.39 13.58 19.81
CA GLY A 241 -13.25 13.63 18.89
C GLY A 241 -11.93 14.10 19.50
N GLY A 242 -11.02 14.55 18.62
CA GLY A 242 -9.66 15.01 18.93
C GLY A 242 -9.28 16.23 18.11
N PHE A 243 -8.39 17.09 18.62
CA PHE A 243 -7.98 18.30 17.88
C PHE A 243 -7.25 17.96 16.56
N GLU A 244 -6.45 16.89 16.57
CA GLU A 244 -5.78 16.37 15.38
C GLU A 244 -6.76 15.74 14.38
N LEU A 245 -7.79 15.03 14.87
CA LEU A 245 -8.84 14.47 14.03
C LEU A 245 -9.68 15.59 13.38
N ALA A 246 -10.01 16.64 14.14
CA ALA A 246 -10.67 17.85 13.64
C ALA A 246 -9.80 18.56 12.58
N CYS A 247 -8.49 18.67 12.81
CA CYS A 247 -7.56 19.18 11.80
C CYS A 247 -7.59 18.33 10.52
N ILE A 248 -7.59 17.00 10.61
CA ILE A 248 -7.68 16.10 9.44
C ILE A 248 -9.00 16.27 8.70
N THR A 249 -10.13 16.42 9.40
CA THR A 249 -11.41 16.80 8.79
C THR A 249 -11.27 18.11 7.99
N GLY A 250 -10.57 19.09 8.56
CA GLY A 250 -10.23 20.35 7.89
C GLY A 250 -9.35 20.18 6.65
N ILE A 251 -8.35 19.29 6.71
CA ILE A 251 -7.48 18.96 5.58
C ILE A 251 -8.33 18.38 4.43
N ILE A 252 -9.25 17.46 4.73
CA ILE A 252 -10.13 16.86 3.73
C ILE A 252 -11.02 17.92 3.05
N LEU A 253 -11.68 18.76 3.84
CA LEU A 253 -12.55 19.82 3.33
C LEU A 253 -11.77 20.86 2.53
N GLY A 254 -10.60 21.27 3.03
CA GLY A 254 -9.71 22.20 2.36
C GLY A 254 -9.20 21.64 1.03
N ALA A 255 -8.82 20.37 0.99
CA ALA A 255 -8.33 19.73 -0.24
C ALA A 255 -9.44 19.66 -1.30
N ALA A 256 -10.64 19.25 -0.91
CA ALA A 256 -11.79 19.21 -1.81
C ALA A 256 -12.11 20.61 -2.40
N ALA A 257 -12.10 21.66 -1.56
CA ALA A 257 -12.34 23.03 -2.01
C ALA A 257 -11.24 23.58 -2.94
N ASN A 258 -10.03 23.04 -2.88
CA ASN A 258 -8.91 23.38 -3.78
C ASN A 258 -8.74 22.38 -4.92
N ARG A 259 -9.70 21.46 -5.13
CA ARG A 259 -9.61 20.40 -6.15
C ARG A 259 -8.34 19.53 -6.05
N CYS A 260 -7.92 19.28 -4.81
CA CYS A 260 -6.77 18.45 -4.49
C CYS A 260 -7.20 17.05 -4.05
N PHE A 261 -6.35 16.07 -4.34
CA PHE A 261 -6.56 14.66 -4.00
C PHE A 261 -6.18 14.38 -2.55
N VAL A 262 -6.91 13.50 -1.86
CA VAL A 262 -6.55 13.06 -0.50
C VAL A 262 -6.45 11.54 -0.45
N VAL A 263 -5.30 11.03 0.01
CA VAL A 263 -5.15 9.60 0.28
C VAL A 263 -5.24 9.37 1.78
N LEU A 264 -6.32 8.70 2.21
CA LEU A 264 -6.51 8.32 3.60
C LEU A 264 -5.54 7.21 3.98
N ASP A 265 -5.08 7.26 5.23
CA ASP A 265 -4.26 6.23 5.82
C ASP A 265 -5.15 5.10 6.38
N GLY A 266 -5.19 4.93 7.71
CA GLY A 266 -6.01 3.92 8.38
C GLY A 266 -7.16 4.50 9.21
N PHE A 267 -7.52 3.75 10.25
CA PHE A 267 -8.70 3.94 11.10
C PHE A 267 -8.92 5.38 11.59
N ASN A 268 -7.88 6.07 12.06
CA ASN A 268 -7.99 7.43 12.58
C ASN A 268 -8.29 8.46 11.48
N THR A 269 -7.60 8.39 10.33
CA THR A 269 -7.93 9.27 9.20
C THR A 269 -9.31 8.96 8.61
N GLY A 270 -9.72 7.69 8.65
CA GLY A 270 -11.06 7.25 8.26
C GLY A 270 -12.16 7.81 9.18
N SER A 271 -11.93 7.87 10.49
CA SER A 271 -12.91 8.45 11.44
C SER A 271 -13.09 9.96 11.19
N ALA A 272 -12.01 10.68 10.94
CA ALA A 272 -12.06 12.09 10.53
C ALA A 272 -12.78 12.27 9.18
N ALA A 273 -12.57 11.35 8.22
CA ALA A 273 -13.29 11.36 6.95
C ALA A 273 -14.81 11.14 7.09
N LEU A 274 -15.27 10.32 8.03
CA LEU A 274 -16.70 10.19 8.35
C LEU A 274 -17.29 11.51 8.87
N VAL A 275 -16.54 12.21 9.71
CA VAL A 275 -16.96 13.54 10.18
C VAL A 275 -17.00 14.54 9.03
N ALA A 276 -16.00 14.51 8.14
CA ALA A 276 -16.03 15.33 6.92
C ALA A 276 -17.24 14.99 6.04
N GLN A 277 -17.61 13.72 5.89
CA GLN A 277 -18.80 13.27 5.15
C GLN A 277 -20.10 13.79 5.79
N ALA A 278 -20.20 13.76 7.12
CA ALA A 278 -21.35 14.28 7.84
C ALA A 278 -21.50 15.81 7.68
N ILE A 279 -20.38 16.54 7.54
CA ILE A 279 -20.38 17.99 7.28
C ILE A 279 -20.67 18.30 5.80
N CYS A 280 -20.07 17.56 4.88
CA CYS A 280 -20.20 17.74 3.43
C CYS A 280 -20.16 16.37 2.73
N PRO A 281 -21.32 15.79 2.35
CA PRO A 281 -21.38 14.44 1.78
C PRO A 281 -20.54 14.22 0.52
N GLN A 282 -20.29 15.28 -0.27
CA GLN A 282 -19.55 15.25 -1.54
C GLN A 282 -18.04 15.00 -1.37
N ILE A 283 -17.50 15.07 -0.15
CA ILE A 283 -16.08 14.84 0.11
C ILE A 283 -15.59 13.48 -0.37
N THR A 284 -16.45 12.45 -0.39
CA THR A 284 -16.02 11.07 -0.71
C THR A 284 -15.46 10.95 -2.11
N ASP A 285 -15.87 11.83 -3.04
CA ASP A 285 -15.34 11.90 -4.39
C ASP A 285 -13.87 12.31 -4.46
N TYR A 286 -13.36 12.97 -3.41
CA TYR A 286 -11.99 13.50 -3.30
C TYR A 286 -11.02 12.55 -2.58
N LEU A 287 -11.53 11.44 -2.06
CA LEU A 287 -10.80 10.53 -1.20
C LEU A 287 -10.36 9.27 -1.95
N MET A 288 -9.20 8.77 -1.58
CA MET A 288 -8.70 7.44 -1.89
C MET A 288 -8.39 6.73 -0.59
N ALA A 289 -8.95 5.54 -0.35
CA ALA A 289 -8.50 4.70 0.76
C ALA A 289 -7.15 4.07 0.40
N SER A 290 -6.27 3.87 1.38
CA SER A 290 -5.01 3.17 1.13
C SER A 290 -5.14 1.67 1.35
N HIS A 291 -5.38 1.26 2.60
CA HIS A 291 -5.30 -0.13 3.04
C HIS A 291 -6.47 -0.50 3.96
N LEU A 292 -6.69 -1.80 4.15
CA LEU A 292 -7.54 -2.29 5.22
C LEU A 292 -6.72 -2.37 6.52
N ALA A 293 -6.82 -1.34 7.37
CA ALA A 293 -6.26 -1.35 8.71
C ALA A 293 -6.80 -2.55 9.52
N ALA A 294 -5.98 -3.10 10.42
CA ALA A 294 -6.36 -4.25 11.25
C ALA A 294 -7.33 -3.90 12.41
N GLU A 295 -7.74 -2.63 12.52
CA GLU A 295 -8.83 -2.22 13.42
C GLU A 295 -10.18 -2.77 12.91
N PRO A 296 -10.98 -3.41 13.78
CA PRO A 296 -12.13 -4.22 13.37
C PRO A 296 -13.20 -3.41 12.62
N ALA A 297 -13.37 -2.14 12.97
CA ALA A 297 -14.37 -1.27 12.37
C ALA A 297 -13.89 -0.50 11.14
N HIS A 298 -12.62 -0.64 10.71
CA HIS A 298 -12.15 0.10 9.54
C HIS A 298 -12.93 -0.27 8.27
N ASN A 299 -13.30 -1.54 8.12
CA ASN A 299 -14.14 -1.96 7.00
C ASN A 299 -15.52 -1.25 6.99
N ALA A 300 -16.12 -1.02 8.16
CA ALA A 300 -17.38 -0.29 8.26
C ALA A 300 -17.23 1.19 7.87
N ILE A 301 -16.08 1.81 8.18
CA ILE A 301 -15.73 3.16 7.70
C ILE A 301 -15.70 3.18 6.17
N LEU A 302 -14.94 2.26 5.57
CA LEU A 302 -14.78 2.19 4.11
C LEU A 302 -16.13 1.95 3.40
N GLN A 303 -16.97 1.08 3.93
CA GLN A 303 -18.33 0.85 3.43
C GLN A 303 -19.20 2.13 3.51
N LYS A 304 -19.18 2.85 4.62
CA LYS A 304 -19.95 4.09 4.81
C LYS A 304 -19.46 5.23 3.89
N LEU A 305 -18.16 5.29 3.63
CA LEU A 305 -17.55 6.24 2.69
C LEU A 305 -17.65 5.82 1.22
N ASN A 306 -18.12 4.59 0.94
CA ASN A 306 -18.13 3.98 -0.39
C ASN A 306 -16.72 3.97 -1.04
N LEU A 307 -15.73 3.53 -0.28
CA LEU A 307 -14.34 3.37 -0.71
C LEU A 307 -13.92 1.90 -0.60
N ALA A 308 -13.06 1.46 -1.51
CA ALA A 308 -12.40 0.15 -1.46
C ALA A 308 -10.94 0.32 -1.03
N PRO A 309 -10.41 -0.52 -0.12
CA PRO A 309 -8.98 -0.55 0.16
C PRO A 309 -8.22 -1.26 -0.98
N TYR A 310 -7.00 -0.83 -1.28
CA TYR A 310 -6.17 -1.43 -2.33
C TYR A 310 -5.11 -2.40 -1.79
N MET A 311 -4.90 -2.40 -0.47
CA MET A 311 -3.83 -3.15 0.18
C MET A 311 -4.34 -3.82 1.46
N ASP A 312 -3.90 -5.05 1.72
CA ASP A 312 -4.14 -5.76 2.98
C ASP A 312 -2.81 -6.16 3.65
N LEU A 313 -2.10 -5.13 4.14
CA LEU A 313 -0.77 -5.26 4.73
C LEU A 313 -0.81 -5.51 6.24
N LYS A 314 -2.00 -5.66 6.82
CA LYS A 314 -2.23 -5.82 8.28
C LYS A 314 -1.65 -4.70 9.13
N PHE A 315 -1.58 -3.48 8.60
CA PHE A 315 -1.13 -2.31 9.35
C PHE A 315 -2.07 -1.97 10.50
N ARG A 316 -1.46 -1.54 11.60
CA ARG A 316 -2.10 -0.99 12.80
C ARG A 316 -1.49 0.34 13.21
N LEU A 317 -0.52 0.82 12.43
CA LEU A 317 0.11 2.11 12.62
C LEU A 317 -0.58 3.17 11.76
N GLY A 318 -0.67 4.38 12.28
CA GLY A 318 -1.09 5.56 11.55
C GLY A 318 0.08 6.29 10.91
N GLU A 319 0.16 7.59 11.15
CA GLU A 319 1.30 8.43 10.74
C GLU A 319 1.52 8.54 9.21
N ALA A 320 0.46 8.38 8.41
CA ALA A 320 0.50 8.42 6.94
C ALA A 320 1.30 7.28 6.30
N THR A 321 1.37 6.13 6.98
CA THR A 321 2.14 4.97 6.53
C THR A 321 1.54 4.34 5.26
N GLY A 322 0.29 3.94 5.33
CA GLY A 322 -0.43 3.32 4.22
C GLY A 322 -0.72 4.29 3.09
N SER A 323 -1.07 5.54 3.40
CA SER A 323 -1.32 6.57 2.37
C SER A 323 -0.08 6.86 1.52
N SER A 324 1.10 6.92 2.13
CA SER A 324 2.38 7.09 1.41
C SER A 324 2.74 5.90 0.51
N ILE A 325 2.32 4.69 0.85
CA ILE A 325 2.53 3.53 -0.02
C ILE A 325 1.50 3.52 -1.15
N ALA A 326 0.22 3.72 -0.82
CA ALA A 326 -0.87 3.70 -1.79
C ALA A 326 -0.78 4.81 -2.84
N VAL A 327 -0.24 5.98 -2.52
CA VAL A 327 -0.09 7.06 -3.51
C VAL A 327 0.83 6.69 -4.68
N ASN A 328 1.73 5.71 -4.50
CA ASN A 328 2.52 5.18 -5.63
C ASN A 328 1.65 4.41 -6.65
N ILE A 329 0.49 3.88 -6.23
CA ILE A 329 -0.48 3.25 -7.13
C ILE A 329 -1.09 4.32 -8.07
N LEU A 330 -1.38 5.52 -7.55
CA LEU A 330 -1.78 6.67 -8.37
C LEU A 330 -0.67 7.06 -9.37
N ASP A 331 0.57 7.14 -8.90
CA ASP A 331 1.71 7.45 -9.78
C ASP A 331 1.84 6.41 -10.92
N CYS A 332 1.66 5.12 -10.59
CA CYS A 332 1.64 4.04 -11.57
C CYS A 332 0.49 4.19 -12.58
N ALA A 333 -0.72 4.53 -12.11
CA ALA A 333 -1.89 4.75 -12.96
C ALA A 333 -1.70 5.91 -13.95
N ILE A 334 -1.13 7.03 -13.50
CA ILE A 334 -0.83 8.20 -14.35
C ILE A 334 0.23 7.84 -15.40
N ASN A 335 1.32 7.17 -15.00
CA ASN A 335 2.37 6.76 -15.93
C ASN A 335 1.86 5.73 -16.97
N ALA A 336 1.00 4.80 -16.56
CA ALA A 336 0.34 3.87 -17.47
C ALA A 336 -0.53 4.62 -18.49
N TYR A 337 -1.31 5.61 -18.04
CA TYR A 337 -2.11 6.45 -18.93
C TYR A 337 -1.26 7.20 -19.95
N HIS A 338 -0.16 7.84 -19.53
CA HIS A 338 0.74 8.52 -20.45
C HIS A 338 1.33 7.57 -21.49
N SER A 339 1.69 6.35 -21.08
CA SER A 339 2.24 5.33 -21.97
C SER A 339 1.25 4.94 -23.07
N VAL A 340 -0.02 4.75 -22.69
CA VAL A 340 -1.12 4.48 -23.62
C VAL A 340 -1.38 5.68 -24.51
N TYR A 341 -1.49 6.87 -23.93
CA TYR A 341 -1.76 8.12 -24.66
C TYR A 341 -0.70 8.39 -25.74
N GLN A 342 0.58 8.29 -25.37
CA GLN A 342 1.69 8.48 -26.29
C GLN A 342 1.73 7.40 -27.38
N ALA A 343 1.32 6.16 -27.09
CA ALA A 343 1.30 5.08 -28.08
C ALA A 343 0.30 5.40 -29.20
N ALA A 344 -0.89 5.88 -28.83
CA ALA A 344 -1.92 6.30 -29.79
C ALA A 344 -1.48 7.46 -30.69
N LEU A 345 -0.49 8.26 -30.30
CA LEU A 345 0.07 9.34 -31.11
C LEU A 345 1.12 8.86 -32.13
N ALA A 346 1.63 7.63 -32.01
CA ALA A 346 2.59 7.09 -32.95
C ALA A 346 1.87 6.40 -34.13
N GLU A 347 1.90 7.00 -35.32
CA GLU A 347 1.12 6.58 -36.50
C GLU A 347 1.49 5.22 -37.13
N LYS A 348 2.41 4.43 -36.55
CA LYS A 348 2.84 3.13 -37.09
C LYS A 348 3.10 2.13 -35.97
N ASP A 349 2.12 1.27 -35.67
CA ASP A 349 2.30 0.16 -34.74
C ASP A 349 3.27 -0.87 -35.33
N LYS A 350 4.54 -0.77 -34.93
CA LYS A 350 5.55 -1.80 -35.22
C LYS A 350 5.56 -2.83 -34.10
N LEU A 351 5.50 -4.10 -34.49
CA LEU A 351 5.65 -5.22 -33.58
C LEU A 351 7.09 -5.31 -33.06
N ILE A 352 7.28 -5.52 -31.76
CA ILE A 352 8.60 -5.65 -31.13
C ILE A 352 8.90 -7.14 -30.95
N LYS A 353 10.03 -7.61 -31.48
CA LYS A 353 10.46 -9.01 -31.36
C LYS A 353 11.12 -9.26 -29.99
N PRO A 354 10.75 -10.35 -29.30
CA PRO A 354 11.40 -10.76 -28.06
C PRO A 354 12.79 -11.34 -28.31
N ASN A 355 13.63 -11.37 -27.28
CA ASN A 355 14.86 -12.14 -27.37
C ASN A 355 14.55 -13.63 -27.24
N ILE A 356 15.16 -14.43 -28.10
CA ILE A 356 15.06 -15.88 -28.09
C ILE A 356 16.37 -16.43 -27.50
N PRO A 357 16.34 -17.17 -26.38
CA PRO A 357 17.56 -17.73 -25.80
C PRO A 357 18.26 -18.71 -26.76
N GLU A 358 19.56 -18.52 -27.03
CA GLU A 358 20.33 -19.29 -28.02
C GLU A 358 20.85 -20.68 -27.55
N ALA A 359 20.56 -21.14 -26.32
CA ALA A 359 21.35 -22.21 -25.70
C ALA A 359 20.84 -23.66 -25.91
N ASP A 360 21.80 -24.57 -26.06
CA ASP A 360 21.64 -26.03 -25.96
C ASP A 360 21.42 -26.45 -24.48
N PHE A 361 20.40 -27.27 -24.22
CA PHE A 361 19.87 -27.55 -22.88
C PHE A 361 20.06 -29.03 -22.52
N ASP A 362 21.22 -29.39 -21.97
CA ASP A 362 21.42 -30.73 -21.41
C ASP A 362 20.58 -30.90 -20.12
N THR A 363 19.53 -31.71 -20.24
CA THR A 363 18.23 -31.40 -19.62
C THR A 363 17.95 -32.22 -18.35
N LYS A 364 18.66 -33.32 -18.06
CA LYS A 364 18.29 -34.19 -16.91
C LYS A 364 19.11 -33.95 -15.64
N LEU A 365 20.38 -33.56 -15.77
CA LEU A 365 21.30 -33.39 -14.63
C LEU A 365 21.15 -32.02 -13.93
N ALA A 366 20.64 -31.01 -14.64
CA ALA A 366 20.53 -29.63 -14.14
C ALA A 366 19.48 -29.47 -13.02
N LEU A 367 18.31 -30.11 -13.15
CA LEU A 367 17.21 -29.97 -12.19
C LEU A 367 17.56 -30.57 -10.82
N LEU A 368 18.22 -31.73 -10.79
CA LEU A 368 18.68 -32.37 -9.54
C LEU A 368 19.83 -31.61 -8.86
N LYS A 369 20.73 -30.99 -9.64
CA LYS A 369 21.82 -30.16 -9.08
C LYS A 369 21.31 -28.84 -8.50
N GLN A 370 20.36 -28.18 -9.17
CA GLN A 370 19.83 -26.87 -8.75
C GLN A 370 19.06 -26.97 -7.43
N VAL A 371 18.14 -27.93 -7.30
CA VAL A 371 17.34 -28.10 -6.07
C VAL A 371 18.21 -28.54 -4.88
N ARG A 372 19.25 -29.36 -5.12
CA ARG A 372 20.18 -29.80 -4.06
C ARG A 372 21.12 -28.69 -3.56
N ASN A 373 21.48 -27.74 -4.42
CA ASN A 373 22.43 -26.67 -4.09
C ASN A 373 21.74 -25.35 -3.70
N MET A 374 20.41 -25.38 -3.51
CA MET A 374 19.69 -24.18 -3.13
C MET A 374 20.09 -23.76 -1.73
N THR A 375 20.43 -22.49 -1.62
CA THR A 375 20.76 -21.87 -0.34
C THR A 375 19.46 -21.53 0.38
N VAL A 376 19.33 -21.90 1.65
CA VAL A 376 18.19 -21.44 2.47
C VAL A 376 18.44 -19.99 2.93
N PRO A 377 17.40 -19.16 3.09
CA PRO A 377 17.56 -17.82 3.65
C PRO A 377 18.21 -17.88 5.03
N ASP A 378 19.14 -16.96 5.29
CA ASP A 378 19.95 -16.94 6.51
C ASP A 378 19.11 -16.54 7.74
N ASP A 379 18.78 -17.53 8.57
CA ASP A 379 18.01 -17.37 9.81
C ASP A 379 18.67 -16.44 10.83
N LYS A 380 20.00 -16.37 10.85
CA LYS A 380 20.71 -15.47 11.75
C LYS A 380 20.48 -14.02 11.32
N MET A 381 20.55 -13.75 10.00
CA MET A 381 20.27 -12.40 9.48
C MET A 381 18.80 -12.02 9.64
N ARG A 382 17.86 -12.96 9.41
CA ARG A 382 16.43 -12.76 9.71
C ARG A 382 16.20 -12.35 11.16
N THR A 383 16.75 -13.13 12.09
CA THR A 383 16.61 -12.91 13.54
C THR A 383 17.13 -11.54 13.96
N LYS A 384 18.31 -11.15 13.47
CA LYS A 384 18.87 -9.83 13.78
C LYS A 384 18.07 -8.67 13.17
N CYS A 385 17.61 -8.83 11.94
CA CYS A 385 16.72 -7.85 11.29
C CYS A 385 15.43 -7.69 12.10
N ARG A 386 14.81 -8.80 12.52
CA ARG A 386 13.62 -8.83 13.38
C ARG A 386 13.87 -8.11 14.71
N GLN A 387 14.97 -8.41 15.39
CA GLN A 387 15.36 -7.73 16.64
C GLN A 387 15.47 -6.21 16.46
N ARG A 388 16.03 -5.73 15.34
CA ARG A 388 16.03 -4.29 15.03
C ARG A 388 14.61 -3.76 14.80
N ILE A 389 13.82 -4.43 13.96
CA ILE A 389 12.45 -4.02 13.61
C ILE A 389 11.56 -3.90 14.86
N ASP A 390 11.67 -4.84 15.79
CA ASP A 390 10.88 -4.85 17.01
C ASP A 390 11.22 -3.65 17.92
N ASN A 391 12.46 -3.15 17.82
CA ASN A 391 12.93 -1.99 18.58
C ASN A 391 12.82 -0.65 17.85
N LEU A 392 12.34 -0.60 16.59
CA LEU A 392 11.99 0.65 15.92
C LEU A 392 10.90 1.39 16.70
N THR A 393 10.88 2.72 16.66
CA THR A 393 9.90 3.58 17.36
C THR A 393 8.48 3.41 16.81
N LYS A 394 7.85 2.29 17.15
CA LYS A 394 6.50 1.89 16.76
C LYS A 394 5.99 0.81 17.73
N PRO A 395 4.67 0.59 17.82
CA PRO A 395 4.16 -0.63 18.42
C PRO A 395 4.67 -1.87 17.67
N ILE A 396 4.97 -2.92 18.42
CA ILE A 396 5.41 -4.20 17.85
C ILE A 396 4.37 -4.74 16.85
N TYR A 397 4.81 -5.31 15.72
CA TYR A 397 3.97 -5.83 14.63
C TYR A 397 3.04 -4.81 13.94
N SER A 398 3.13 -3.52 14.25
CA SER A 398 2.19 -2.52 13.72
C SER A 398 2.38 -2.21 12.23
N LEU A 399 3.55 -2.55 11.66
CA LEU A 399 3.84 -2.45 10.23
C LEU A 399 3.59 -3.74 9.46
N GLY A 400 3.00 -4.76 10.10
CA GLY A 400 2.49 -5.97 9.46
C GLY A 400 3.43 -6.56 8.40
N LYS A 401 2.93 -6.68 7.17
CA LYS A 401 3.63 -7.33 6.06
C LYS A 401 4.92 -6.62 5.62
N LEU A 402 5.11 -5.33 5.90
CA LEU A 402 6.40 -4.67 5.61
C LEU A 402 7.52 -5.24 6.45
N GLU A 403 7.24 -5.63 7.69
CA GLU A 403 8.23 -6.24 8.58
C GLU A 403 8.63 -7.62 8.07
N GLU A 404 7.65 -8.41 7.60
CA GLU A 404 7.87 -9.74 7.02
C GLU A 404 8.71 -9.67 5.73
N ILE A 405 8.43 -8.69 4.86
CA ILE A 405 9.24 -8.45 3.65
C ILE A 405 10.69 -8.13 4.03
N ALA A 406 10.92 -7.20 4.97
CA ALA A 406 12.25 -6.80 5.40
C ALA A 406 13.04 -7.99 5.95
N GLU A 407 12.41 -8.79 6.82
CA GLU A 407 13.00 -9.99 7.38
C GLU A 407 13.34 -11.02 6.29
N ASN A 408 12.44 -11.27 5.34
CA ASN A 408 12.72 -12.22 4.27
C ASN A 408 13.88 -11.74 3.38
N ILE A 409 13.89 -10.47 2.98
CA ILE A 409 14.98 -9.89 2.19
C ILE A 409 16.30 -9.94 2.96
N ALA A 410 16.31 -9.70 4.28
CA ALA A 410 17.51 -9.83 5.11
C ALA A 410 18.08 -11.27 5.06
N GLY A 411 17.22 -12.29 5.15
CA GLY A 411 17.62 -13.69 5.00
C GLY A 411 18.14 -14.03 3.61
N ILE A 412 17.47 -13.55 2.55
CA ILE A 412 17.83 -13.80 1.15
C ILE A 412 19.16 -13.13 0.79
N THR A 413 19.31 -11.85 1.15
CA THR A 413 20.51 -11.05 0.85
C THR A 413 21.66 -11.31 1.82
N ARG A 414 21.38 -12.01 2.93
CA ARG A 414 22.32 -12.25 4.03
C ARG A 414 22.87 -10.96 4.63
N GLN A 415 22.02 -9.96 4.74
CA GLN A 415 22.33 -8.67 5.33
C GLN A 415 21.40 -8.44 6.51
N GLU A 416 21.95 -7.97 7.62
CA GLU A 416 21.17 -7.62 8.81
C GLU A 416 20.23 -6.43 8.56
N LYS A 417 20.67 -5.48 7.72
CA LYS A 417 19.93 -4.25 7.39
C LYS A 417 20.03 -3.99 5.87
N PRO A 418 19.32 -4.75 5.02
CA PRO A 418 19.29 -4.46 3.60
C PRO A 418 18.65 -3.09 3.37
N THR A 419 19.22 -2.30 2.46
CA THR A 419 18.72 -0.95 2.12
C THR A 419 18.43 -0.75 0.64
N LYS A 420 18.86 -1.69 -0.21
CA LYS A 420 18.59 -1.68 -1.65
C LYS A 420 18.66 -3.10 -2.20
N VAL A 421 17.90 -3.34 -3.27
CA VAL A 421 17.90 -4.57 -4.05
C VAL A 421 17.93 -4.26 -5.55
N ARG A 422 18.52 -5.15 -6.34
CA ARG A 422 18.52 -5.08 -7.80
C ARG A 422 17.28 -5.78 -8.34
N LYS A 423 16.48 -5.05 -9.11
CA LYS A 423 15.16 -5.48 -9.57
C LYS A 423 15.15 -5.72 -11.08
N LYS A 424 14.49 -6.79 -11.52
CA LYS A 424 14.26 -7.05 -12.95
C LYS A 424 12.86 -7.61 -13.19
N ILE A 425 12.19 -7.18 -14.24
CA ILE A 425 10.93 -7.77 -14.74
C ILE A 425 11.25 -8.58 -15.99
N LEU A 426 10.88 -9.86 -15.99
CA LEU A 426 10.93 -10.72 -17.15
C LEU A 426 9.52 -10.89 -17.69
N VAL A 427 9.30 -10.42 -18.92
CA VAL A 427 8.03 -10.58 -19.62
C VAL A 427 8.17 -11.67 -20.67
N ILE A 428 7.37 -12.71 -20.54
CA ILE A 428 7.37 -13.84 -21.46
C ILE A 428 6.26 -13.68 -22.49
N THR A 429 6.63 -13.73 -23.77
CA THR A 429 5.75 -13.54 -24.91
C THR A 429 5.83 -14.72 -25.87
N PRO A 430 4.89 -14.83 -26.83
CA PRO A 430 5.08 -15.65 -28.03
C PRO A 430 6.35 -15.29 -28.80
N GLU A 431 6.80 -16.20 -29.66
CA GLU A 431 7.96 -16.00 -30.56
C GLU A 431 7.84 -14.78 -31.47
N GLU A 432 6.64 -14.42 -31.90
CA GLU A 432 6.49 -13.55 -33.06
C GLU A 432 6.59 -12.05 -32.72
N SER A 433 5.99 -11.58 -31.61
CA SER A 433 6.09 -10.17 -31.14
C SER A 433 5.17 -9.80 -29.95
N CYS A 434 5.37 -8.60 -29.38
CA CYS A 434 4.37 -7.88 -28.57
C CYS A 434 3.95 -6.54 -29.20
N SER A 435 2.78 -6.01 -28.78
CA SER A 435 2.27 -4.71 -29.23
C SER A 435 3.07 -3.54 -28.67
N VAL A 436 3.10 -2.39 -29.37
CA VAL A 436 3.79 -1.16 -28.90
C VAL A 436 3.21 -0.69 -27.58
N VAL A 437 1.88 -0.72 -27.43
CA VAL A 437 1.17 -0.35 -26.20
C VAL A 437 1.65 -1.21 -25.04
N GLN A 438 1.71 -2.53 -25.22
CA GLN A 438 2.17 -3.46 -24.18
C GLN A 438 3.64 -3.21 -23.80
N HIS A 439 4.52 -3.00 -24.78
CA HIS A 439 5.92 -2.71 -24.50
C HIS A 439 6.08 -1.40 -23.72
N ARG A 440 5.36 -0.33 -24.09
CA ARG A 440 5.41 0.95 -23.37
C ARG A 440 4.85 0.85 -21.97
N LEU A 441 3.75 0.10 -21.77
CA LEU A 441 3.22 -0.19 -20.45
C LEU A 441 4.26 -0.91 -19.58
N THR A 442 4.86 -2.00 -20.07
CA THR A 442 5.93 -2.71 -19.38
C THR A 442 7.11 -1.81 -19.04
N GLN A 443 7.56 -0.99 -20.00
CA GLN A 443 8.64 -0.03 -19.78
C GLN A 443 8.29 0.97 -18.67
N SER A 444 7.06 1.48 -18.67
CA SER A 444 6.56 2.41 -17.66
C SER A 444 6.48 1.75 -16.28
N PHE A 445 5.94 0.53 -16.19
CA PHE A 445 5.88 -0.22 -14.93
C PHE A 445 7.28 -0.51 -14.37
N ALA A 446 8.21 -0.93 -15.24
CA ALA A 446 9.59 -1.17 -14.85
C ALA A 446 10.29 0.11 -14.38
N LEU A 447 10.09 1.24 -15.08
CA LEU A 447 10.62 2.54 -14.69
C LEU A 447 10.07 2.99 -13.33
N HIS A 448 8.74 2.86 -13.12
CA HIS A 448 8.09 3.18 -11.85
C HIS A 448 8.71 2.39 -10.68
N ALA A 449 9.04 1.12 -10.90
CA ALA A 449 9.68 0.26 -9.92
C ALA A 449 11.21 0.35 -9.88
N GLU A 450 11.85 1.26 -10.63
CA GLU A 450 13.31 1.33 -10.79
C GLU A 450 13.95 -0.05 -11.12
N ALA A 451 13.28 -0.79 -11.99
CA ALA A 451 13.66 -2.14 -12.38
C ALA A 451 14.14 -2.18 -13.83
N GLY A 452 15.12 -3.05 -14.11
CA GLY A 452 15.36 -3.45 -15.49
C GLY A 452 14.19 -4.27 -16.02
N TYR A 453 13.96 -4.30 -17.33
CA TYR A 453 12.97 -5.22 -17.91
C TYR A 453 13.50 -5.91 -19.14
N HIS A 454 12.91 -7.06 -19.47
CA HIS A 454 13.29 -7.82 -20.64
C HIS A 454 12.14 -8.66 -21.19
N PHE A 455 11.95 -8.64 -22.52
CA PHE A 455 11.02 -9.49 -23.24
C PHE A 455 11.73 -10.74 -23.77
N THR A 456 11.25 -11.92 -23.41
CA THR A 456 11.78 -13.20 -23.91
C THR A 456 10.67 -14.06 -24.49
N ALA A 457 11.00 -14.90 -25.47
CA ALA A 457 10.12 -15.94 -25.96
C ALA A 457 10.70 -17.35 -25.77
N ILE A 458 9.82 -18.34 -25.82
CA ILE A 458 10.20 -19.75 -25.87
C ILE A 458 10.23 -20.15 -27.34
N PRO A 459 11.38 -20.57 -27.89
CA PRO A 459 11.42 -20.97 -29.29
C PRO A 459 10.50 -22.19 -29.53
N GLN A 460 9.50 -22.12 -30.41
CA GLN A 460 8.55 -23.19 -30.75
C GLN A 460 9.03 -23.98 -31.97
N THR A 461 9.68 -23.34 -32.95
CA THR A 461 10.04 -23.97 -34.24
C THR A 461 11.26 -24.89 -34.19
N ALA A 462 12.06 -24.86 -33.12
CA ALA A 462 13.32 -25.59 -33.01
C ALA A 462 13.30 -26.80 -32.05
N LEU A 463 12.15 -27.16 -31.46
CA LEU A 463 12.12 -28.08 -30.32
C LEU A 463 11.58 -29.48 -30.66
N ARG A 464 12.42 -30.50 -30.43
CA ARG A 464 12.02 -31.89 -30.20
C ARG A 464 12.80 -32.42 -28.99
N PRO A 465 12.14 -32.91 -27.92
CA PRO A 465 10.70 -33.15 -27.77
C PRO A 465 9.93 -31.91 -27.29
N GLN A 466 8.77 -31.65 -27.90
CA GLN A 466 7.77 -30.70 -27.38
C GLN A 466 7.11 -31.35 -26.16
N THR A 467 7.61 -31.12 -24.94
CA THR A 467 6.95 -31.60 -23.71
C THR A 467 7.01 -30.51 -22.66
N LEU A 468 6.04 -30.49 -21.74
CA LEU A 468 6.05 -29.53 -20.63
C LEU A 468 7.27 -29.71 -19.71
N SER A 469 7.77 -30.93 -19.59
CA SER A 469 9.03 -31.20 -18.88
C SER A 469 10.21 -30.51 -19.54
N PHE A 470 10.27 -30.51 -20.88
CA PHE A 470 11.33 -29.83 -21.62
C PHE A 470 11.24 -28.30 -21.44
N SER A 471 10.05 -27.71 -21.58
CA SER A 471 9.84 -26.27 -21.36
C SER A 471 10.20 -25.84 -19.93
N LEU A 472 9.85 -26.65 -18.92
CA LEU A 472 10.25 -26.45 -17.53
C LEU A 472 11.78 -26.39 -17.39
N LEU A 473 12.50 -27.31 -18.04
CA LEU A 473 13.96 -27.39 -17.96
C LEU A 473 14.67 -26.22 -18.63
N GLN A 474 14.13 -25.74 -19.75
CA GLN A 474 14.61 -24.51 -20.39
C GLN A 474 14.45 -23.31 -19.44
N GLY A 475 13.28 -23.20 -18.79
CA GLY A 475 13.03 -22.17 -17.79
C GLY A 475 14.04 -22.22 -16.64
N ILE A 476 14.32 -23.41 -16.10
CA ILE A 476 15.32 -23.59 -15.03
C ILE A 476 16.70 -23.13 -15.46
N CYS A 477 17.14 -23.55 -16.65
CA CYS A 477 18.42 -23.14 -17.20
C CYS A 477 18.48 -21.60 -17.35
N TYR A 478 17.44 -21.00 -17.92
CA TYR A 478 17.33 -19.55 -18.06
C TYR A 478 17.41 -18.83 -16.70
N GLY A 479 16.56 -19.19 -15.74
CA GLY A 479 16.53 -18.60 -14.40
C GLY A 479 17.87 -18.73 -13.68
N SER A 480 18.55 -19.87 -13.82
CA SER A 480 19.85 -20.11 -13.18
C SER A 480 21.02 -19.29 -13.75
N LYS A 481 20.85 -18.75 -14.96
CA LYS A 481 21.84 -17.90 -15.65
C LYS A 481 21.63 -16.41 -15.35
N LEU A 482 20.54 -16.04 -14.67
CA LEU A 482 20.33 -14.66 -14.23
C LEU A 482 21.46 -14.25 -13.28
N LYS A 483 22.04 -13.09 -13.55
CA LYS A 483 23.12 -12.48 -12.76
C LYS A 483 22.71 -11.06 -12.41
N ASN A 484 23.21 -10.56 -11.28
CA ASN A 484 23.00 -9.17 -10.83
C ASN A 484 21.52 -8.80 -10.63
N VAL A 485 20.71 -9.75 -10.15
CA VAL A 485 19.29 -9.56 -9.82
C VAL A 485 19.07 -10.17 -8.44
N ASP A 486 18.40 -9.42 -7.55
CA ASP A 486 18.01 -9.88 -6.21
C ASP A 486 16.49 -10.15 -6.16
N VAL A 487 15.72 -9.40 -6.97
CA VAL A 487 14.26 -9.52 -7.09
C VAL A 487 13.86 -9.61 -8.57
N LEU A 488 13.12 -10.66 -8.94
CA LEU A 488 12.65 -10.94 -10.29
C LEU A 488 11.11 -10.94 -10.34
N GLY A 489 10.50 -10.02 -11.07
CA GLY A 489 9.10 -10.14 -11.48
C GLY A 489 8.98 -11.05 -12.70
N ILE A 490 8.04 -12.01 -12.66
CA ILE A 490 7.69 -12.83 -13.82
C ILE A 490 6.29 -12.42 -14.28
N ALA A 491 6.21 -11.96 -15.52
CA ALA A 491 4.97 -11.55 -16.16
C ALA A 491 4.85 -12.19 -17.54
N CYS A 492 3.66 -12.12 -18.13
CA CYS A 492 3.44 -12.51 -19.51
C CYS A 492 2.63 -11.46 -20.28
N CYS A 493 2.53 -11.67 -21.59
CA CYS A 493 1.59 -10.94 -22.43
C CYS A 493 0.62 -11.94 -23.07
N GLU A 494 -0.44 -11.39 -23.67
CA GLU A 494 -1.32 -12.16 -24.54
C GLU A 494 -0.51 -12.81 -25.68
N ASN A 495 -1.04 -13.93 -26.18
CA ASN A 495 -0.31 -14.74 -27.15
C ASN A 495 -0.43 -14.20 -28.58
N HIS A 496 -1.31 -13.23 -28.78
CA HIS A 496 -1.34 -12.45 -30.01
C HIS A 496 -1.47 -10.94 -29.68
N PRO A 497 -0.74 -10.05 -30.36
CA PRO A 497 -0.78 -8.59 -30.10
C PRO A 497 -2.16 -7.94 -30.21
N LYS A 498 -3.12 -8.58 -30.89
CA LYS A 498 -4.51 -8.12 -31.04
C LYS A 498 -5.51 -8.81 -30.10
N GLU A 499 -5.07 -9.76 -29.28
CA GLU A 499 -5.93 -10.37 -28.29
C GLU A 499 -6.34 -9.36 -27.21
N ILE A 500 -7.52 -9.58 -26.64
CA ILE A 500 -8.04 -8.82 -25.52
C ILE A 500 -7.23 -9.18 -24.28
N CYS A 501 -6.64 -8.20 -23.60
CA CYS A 501 -5.88 -8.45 -22.37
C CYS A 501 -6.75 -9.20 -21.34
N GLY A 502 -6.16 -10.23 -20.72
CA GLY A 502 -6.79 -11.16 -19.78
C GLY A 502 -7.24 -12.48 -20.40
N THR A 503 -7.31 -12.61 -21.73
CA THR A 503 -7.83 -13.83 -22.41
C THR A 503 -6.98 -15.05 -22.13
N PHE A 504 -5.65 -14.91 -22.25
CA PHE A 504 -4.69 -15.96 -21.91
C PHE A 504 -4.82 -16.39 -20.45
N GLY A 505 -4.92 -15.42 -19.53
CA GLY A 505 -5.09 -15.67 -18.09
C GLY A 505 -6.33 -16.49 -17.77
N LEU A 506 -7.49 -16.10 -18.32
CA LEU A 506 -8.75 -16.82 -18.12
C LEU A 506 -8.71 -18.23 -18.72
N SER A 507 -8.15 -18.38 -19.92
CA SER A 507 -8.02 -19.69 -20.58
C SER A 507 -7.17 -20.65 -19.74
N ILE A 508 -6.01 -20.18 -19.27
CA ILE A 508 -5.14 -20.99 -18.41
C ILE A 508 -5.80 -21.30 -17.06
N GLN A 509 -6.50 -20.35 -16.45
CA GLN A 509 -7.19 -20.58 -15.19
C GLN A 509 -8.28 -21.66 -15.33
N GLN A 510 -9.06 -21.64 -16.41
CA GLN A 510 -10.08 -22.67 -16.68
C GLN A 510 -9.45 -24.06 -16.88
N GLN A 511 -8.32 -24.13 -17.61
CA GLN A 511 -7.62 -25.38 -17.89
C GLN A 511 -6.92 -25.95 -16.65
N LEU A 512 -6.22 -25.12 -15.87
CA LEU A 512 -5.30 -25.55 -14.82
C LEU A 512 -5.83 -25.36 -13.39
N CYS A 513 -6.97 -24.70 -13.18
CA CYS A 513 -7.54 -24.51 -11.86
C CYS A 513 -8.95 -25.13 -11.74
N GLN A 514 -9.30 -25.47 -10.50
CA GLN A 514 -10.67 -25.76 -10.07
C GLN A 514 -11.44 -24.46 -9.81
N PRO A 515 -12.78 -24.48 -9.66
CA PRO A 515 -13.58 -23.28 -9.40
C PRO A 515 -13.16 -22.48 -8.15
N ASN A 516 -12.54 -23.14 -7.16
CA ASN A 516 -11.99 -22.50 -5.96
C ASN A 516 -10.55 -21.97 -6.15
N ASN A 517 -10.07 -21.86 -7.40
CA ASN A 517 -8.70 -21.49 -7.77
C ASN A 517 -7.59 -22.44 -7.31
N ALA A 518 -7.90 -23.63 -6.78
CA ALA A 518 -6.88 -24.64 -6.50
C ALA A 518 -6.34 -25.25 -7.80
N LEU A 519 -5.06 -25.68 -7.81
CA LEU A 519 -4.47 -26.35 -8.97
C LEU A 519 -5.22 -27.65 -9.28
N ARG A 520 -5.60 -27.86 -10.54
CA ARG A 520 -6.37 -29.01 -11.01
C ARG A 520 -5.55 -30.29 -11.05
N TYR A 521 -4.27 -30.19 -11.36
CA TYR A 521 -3.40 -31.33 -11.61
C TYR A 521 -2.23 -31.39 -10.63
N GLY A 522 -1.92 -32.58 -10.12
CA GLY A 522 -0.70 -32.85 -9.37
C GLY A 522 0.55 -32.90 -10.25
N LYS A 523 1.75 -32.91 -9.64
CA LYS A 523 3.06 -32.79 -10.31
C LYS A 523 3.24 -33.65 -11.58
N ARG A 524 2.93 -34.95 -11.50
CA ARG A 524 3.14 -35.90 -12.61
C ARG A 524 2.13 -35.66 -13.72
N LYS A 525 0.87 -35.39 -13.36
CA LYS A 525 -0.21 -35.20 -14.31
C LYS A 525 -0.07 -33.89 -15.08
N PHE A 526 0.36 -32.81 -14.41
CA PHE A 526 0.66 -31.54 -15.07
C PHE A 526 1.75 -31.70 -16.14
N LEU A 527 2.89 -32.31 -15.79
CA LEU A 527 4.01 -32.49 -16.73
C LEU A 527 3.73 -33.48 -17.87
N SER A 528 2.65 -34.27 -17.75
CA SER A 528 2.21 -35.23 -18.77
C SER A 528 1.04 -34.73 -19.61
N LEU A 529 0.59 -33.48 -19.43
CA LEU A 529 -0.44 -32.90 -20.29
C LEU A 529 0.10 -32.72 -21.71
N GLU A 530 -0.80 -32.74 -22.69
CA GLU A 530 -0.47 -32.45 -24.07
C GLU A 530 0.08 -31.01 -24.17
N PRO A 531 1.28 -30.82 -24.74
CA PRO A 531 1.95 -29.53 -24.81
C PRO A 531 1.19 -28.59 -25.76
N THR A 532 0.59 -27.54 -25.20
CA THR A 532 0.12 -26.39 -25.97
C THR A 532 1.08 -25.21 -25.76
N PRO A 533 1.12 -24.20 -26.65
CA PRO A 533 1.94 -23.00 -26.43
C PRO A 533 1.70 -22.38 -25.04
N TYR A 534 0.44 -22.35 -24.61
CA TYR A 534 0.00 -21.80 -23.33
C TYR A 534 0.58 -22.60 -22.16
N LEU A 535 0.45 -23.93 -22.19
CA LEU A 535 0.98 -24.79 -21.14
C LEU A 535 2.51 -24.80 -21.13
N CYS A 536 3.16 -24.73 -22.29
CA CYS A 536 4.62 -24.58 -22.41
C CYS A 536 5.10 -23.29 -21.74
N GLN A 537 4.37 -22.18 -21.90
CA GLN A 537 4.65 -20.90 -21.26
C GLN A 537 4.54 -20.98 -19.73
N ILE A 538 3.48 -21.64 -19.21
CA ILE A 538 3.34 -21.89 -17.77
C ILE A 538 4.49 -22.74 -17.23
N ALA A 539 4.84 -23.83 -17.92
CA ALA A 539 5.93 -24.71 -17.51
C ALA A 539 7.28 -23.98 -17.52
N PHE A 540 7.55 -23.17 -18.54
CA PHE A 540 8.75 -22.35 -18.63
C PHE A 540 8.83 -21.32 -17.51
N MET A 541 7.75 -20.57 -17.23
CA MET A 541 7.68 -19.63 -16.10
C MET A 541 7.96 -20.32 -14.77
N ALA A 542 7.35 -21.49 -14.54
CA ALA A 542 7.59 -22.29 -13.35
C ALA A 542 9.08 -22.68 -13.24
N GLY A 543 9.69 -23.01 -14.38
CA GLY A 543 11.11 -23.33 -14.46
C GLY A 543 12.01 -22.13 -14.13
N VAL A 544 11.72 -20.97 -14.70
CA VAL A 544 12.44 -19.72 -14.41
C VAL A 544 12.41 -19.41 -12.92
N ALA A 545 11.24 -19.54 -12.29
CA ALA A 545 11.09 -19.34 -10.85
C ALA A 545 11.99 -20.30 -10.03
N ILE A 546 11.99 -21.60 -10.37
CA ILE A 546 12.86 -22.60 -9.71
C ILE A 546 14.34 -22.26 -9.89
N GLY A 547 14.76 -21.94 -11.12
CA GLY A 547 16.15 -21.61 -11.43
C GLY A 547 16.64 -20.34 -10.74
N ALA A 548 15.78 -19.31 -10.67
CA ALA A 548 16.05 -18.06 -9.98
C ALA A 548 16.12 -18.24 -8.45
N ALA A 549 15.16 -18.95 -7.86
CA ALA A 549 15.17 -19.27 -6.44
C ALA A 549 16.40 -20.09 -6.03
N GLY A 550 16.84 -21.02 -6.90
CA GLY A 550 18.10 -21.77 -6.72
C GLY A 550 19.35 -20.88 -6.62
N LYS A 551 19.27 -19.64 -7.11
CA LYS A 551 20.31 -18.60 -7.02
C LYS A 551 20.11 -17.61 -5.87
N GLY A 552 19.09 -17.81 -5.04
CA GLY A 552 18.75 -16.88 -3.96
C GLY A 552 18.05 -15.61 -4.47
N ILE A 553 17.33 -15.68 -5.59
CA ILE A 553 16.59 -14.54 -6.14
C ILE A 553 15.13 -14.64 -5.67
N LEU A 554 14.58 -13.57 -5.09
CA LEU A 554 13.15 -13.48 -4.76
C LEU A 554 12.33 -13.31 -6.06
N VAL A 555 11.28 -14.12 -6.24
CA VAL A 555 10.45 -14.15 -7.44
C VAL A 555 9.03 -13.67 -7.13
N LEU A 556 8.57 -12.66 -7.88
CA LEU A 556 7.24 -12.05 -7.75
C LEU A 556 6.33 -12.51 -8.89
N SER A 557 5.08 -12.82 -8.57
CA SER A 557 4.01 -12.96 -9.56
C SER A 557 3.51 -11.60 -10.04
N ASP A 558 3.05 -11.54 -11.27
CA ASP A 558 2.40 -10.38 -11.88
C ASP A 558 0.92 -10.63 -12.17
N ASP A 559 0.62 -11.62 -13.01
CA ASP A 559 -0.71 -11.90 -13.56
C ASP A 559 -1.19 -13.32 -13.20
N ILE A 560 -2.43 -13.66 -13.56
CA ILE A 560 -3.03 -14.98 -13.32
C ILE A 560 -2.12 -16.12 -13.85
N PRO A 561 -1.60 -16.08 -15.10
CA PRO A 561 -0.63 -17.08 -15.59
C PRO A 561 0.60 -17.23 -14.71
N SER A 562 1.23 -16.14 -14.30
CA SER A 562 2.42 -16.17 -13.45
C SER A 562 2.12 -16.75 -12.06
N VAL A 563 0.97 -16.40 -11.45
CA VAL A 563 0.52 -16.98 -10.17
C VAL A 563 0.37 -18.50 -10.29
N ILE A 564 -0.26 -18.97 -11.37
CA ILE A 564 -0.44 -20.41 -11.63
C ILE A 564 0.91 -21.08 -11.85
N ALA A 565 1.81 -20.47 -12.62
CA ALA A 565 3.16 -20.97 -12.85
C ALA A 565 3.98 -21.09 -11.55
N LEU A 566 3.94 -20.06 -10.69
CA LEU A 566 4.62 -20.07 -9.39
C LEU A 566 4.03 -21.12 -8.44
N ARG A 567 2.71 -21.35 -8.46
CA ARG A 567 2.08 -22.44 -7.70
C ARG A 567 2.53 -23.81 -8.21
N TYR A 568 2.66 -24.01 -9.52
CA TYR A 568 3.24 -25.23 -10.07
C TYR A 568 4.73 -25.37 -9.74
N ALA A 569 5.51 -24.28 -9.76
CA ALA A 569 6.90 -24.26 -9.33
C ALA A 569 7.03 -24.74 -7.87
N LEU A 570 6.17 -24.22 -6.98
CA LEU A 570 6.12 -24.61 -5.58
C LEU A 570 5.72 -26.09 -5.41
N LEU A 571 4.75 -26.58 -6.19
CA LEU A 571 4.35 -27.99 -6.19
C LEU A 571 5.49 -28.92 -6.66
N LEU A 572 6.30 -28.47 -7.62
CA LEU A 572 7.42 -29.22 -8.19
C LEU A 572 8.67 -29.17 -7.30
N ALA A 573 8.93 -28.03 -6.63
CA ALA A 573 10.08 -27.79 -5.77
C ALA A 573 9.67 -27.01 -4.51
N PRO A 574 9.09 -27.67 -3.48
CA PRO A 574 8.55 -27.00 -2.30
C PRO A 574 9.55 -26.11 -1.54
N ALA A 575 10.84 -26.44 -1.62
CA ALA A 575 11.89 -25.71 -0.93
C ALA A 575 12.06 -24.26 -1.43
N ILE A 576 11.52 -23.90 -2.60
CA ILE A 576 11.61 -22.52 -3.13
C ILE A 576 10.67 -21.54 -2.42
N ASN A 577 9.76 -22.01 -1.56
CA ASN A 577 8.73 -21.20 -0.91
C ASN A 577 9.23 -19.86 -0.33
N PRO A 578 10.38 -19.78 0.38
CA PRO A 578 10.87 -18.52 0.93
C PRO A 578 11.26 -17.48 -0.13
N TYR A 579 11.45 -17.91 -1.37
CA TYR A 579 11.82 -17.08 -2.51
C TYR A 579 10.63 -16.72 -3.41
N LEU A 580 9.39 -17.00 -2.99
CA LEU A 580 8.20 -16.60 -3.74
C LEU A 580 7.43 -15.50 -3.01
N MET A 581 6.96 -14.52 -3.76
CA MET A 581 6.06 -13.48 -3.27
C MET A 581 4.88 -13.35 -4.23
N PHE A 582 3.70 -13.81 -3.79
CA PHE A 582 2.46 -13.64 -4.55
C PHE A 582 1.89 -12.26 -4.27
N VAL A 583 2.21 -11.26 -5.09
CA VAL A 583 1.84 -9.87 -4.82
C VAL A 583 0.32 -9.71 -4.71
N CYS A 584 -0.43 -10.27 -5.66
CA CYS A 584 -1.87 -10.48 -5.56
C CYS A 584 -2.14 -11.99 -5.37
N PRO A 585 -2.99 -12.41 -4.43
CA PRO A 585 -3.83 -11.57 -3.57
C PRO A 585 -3.18 -11.21 -2.22
N ASP A 586 -1.94 -11.61 -1.94
CA ASP A 586 -1.46 -11.56 -0.56
C ASP A 586 -1.23 -10.12 -0.07
N TYR A 587 -0.84 -9.17 -0.91
CA TYR A 587 -0.47 -7.82 -0.48
C TYR A 587 -1.41 -6.75 -1.05
N LEU A 588 -1.77 -6.89 -2.32
CA LEU A 588 -2.57 -5.93 -3.08
C LEU A 588 -3.86 -6.58 -3.60
N ASP A 589 -4.90 -5.77 -3.75
CA ASP A 589 -6.14 -6.14 -4.42
C ASP A 589 -6.54 -5.04 -5.42
N LEU A 590 -6.21 -5.27 -6.70
CA LEU A 590 -6.31 -4.24 -7.76
C LEU A 590 -7.11 -4.72 -8.98
N HIS A 591 -7.49 -6.01 -9.02
CA HIS A 591 -8.20 -6.62 -10.14
C HIS A 591 -7.62 -6.32 -11.54
N ILE A 592 -6.29 -6.17 -11.64
CA ILE A 592 -5.60 -5.93 -12.91
C ILE A 592 -5.54 -7.24 -13.69
N THR A 593 -5.91 -7.17 -14.98
CA THR A 593 -5.81 -8.31 -15.90
C THR A 593 -4.85 -8.05 -17.06
N THR A 594 -4.45 -6.79 -17.29
CA THR A 594 -3.35 -6.45 -18.18
C THR A 594 -2.04 -6.98 -17.60
N GLY A 595 -1.40 -7.89 -18.31
CA GLY A 595 -0.07 -8.41 -17.95
C GLY A 595 1.06 -7.45 -18.28
N GLY A 596 2.28 -7.97 -18.22
CA GLY A 596 3.49 -7.26 -18.62
C GLY A 596 4.15 -6.42 -17.51
N GLY A 597 3.90 -6.75 -16.25
CA GLY A 597 4.76 -6.34 -15.14
C GLY A 597 4.16 -5.32 -14.17
N CYS A 598 2.88 -4.99 -14.28
CA CYS A 598 2.26 -3.98 -13.44
C CYS A 598 2.23 -4.36 -11.96
N ILE A 599 1.70 -5.54 -11.64
CA ILE A 599 1.52 -6.00 -10.27
C ILE A 599 2.88 -6.27 -9.62
N CYS A 600 3.81 -6.91 -10.33
CA CYS A 600 5.15 -7.15 -9.79
C CYS A 600 5.95 -5.85 -9.61
N ALA A 601 5.75 -4.83 -10.46
CA ALA A 601 6.30 -3.50 -10.24
C ALA A 601 5.79 -2.86 -8.94
N LEU A 602 4.48 -2.95 -8.67
CA LEU A 602 3.92 -2.48 -7.39
C LEU A 602 4.43 -3.31 -6.20
N GLY A 603 4.58 -4.62 -6.35
CA GLY A 603 5.22 -5.48 -5.35
C GLY A 603 6.68 -5.10 -5.06
N MET A 604 7.43 -4.68 -6.08
CA MET A 604 8.78 -4.14 -5.91
C MET A 604 8.78 -2.82 -5.14
N LYS A 605 7.77 -1.96 -5.32
CA LYS A 605 7.61 -0.74 -4.52
C LYS A 605 7.27 -1.05 -3.05
N LEU A 606 6.56 -2.14 -2.75
CA LEU A 606 6.38 -2.61 -1.37
C LEU A 606 7.70 -3.04 -0.73
N ILE A 607 8.57 -3.70 -1.52
CA ILE A 607 9.93 -4.03 -1.06
C ILE A 607 10.72 -2.75 -0.79
N ASP A 608 10.69 -1.77 -1.69
CA ASP A 608 11.37 -0.49 -1.49
C ASP A 608 10.87 0.23 -0.23
N ALA A 609 9.55 0.25 0.03
CA ALA A 609 8.98 0.84 1.25
C ALA A 609 9.49 0.12 2.52
N SER A 610 9.53 -1.22 2.48
CA SER A 610 10.06 -2.04 3.58
C SER A 610 11.54 -1.77 3.85
N LEU A 611 12.35 -1.59 2.81
CA LEU A 611 13.77 -1.24 2.96
C LEU A 611 13.97 0.21 3.41
N GLN A 612 13.11 1.14 2.98
CA GLN A 612 13.13 2.52 3.44
C GLN A 612 12.78 2.62 4.93
N MET A 613 11.82 1.82 5.41
CA MET A 613 11.52 1.65 6.84
C MET A 613 12.78 1.27 7.61
N LEU A 614 13.50 0.22 7.19
CA LEU A 614 14.75 -0.17 7.85
C LEU A 614 15.79 0.95 7.83
N LYS A 615 15.95 1.60 6.68
CA LYS A 615 16.96 2.63 6.44
C LYS A 615 16.79 3.83 7.38
N ASP A 616 15.60 4.41 7.39
CA ASP A 616 15.34 5.73 7.99
C ASP A 616 14.82 5.65 9.43
N MET A 617 14.06 4.60 9.78
CA MET A 617 13.50 4.53 11.12
C MET A 617 14.57 4.27 12.18
N LYS A 618 14.40 4.95 13.30
CA LYS A 618 15.24 4.86 14.48
C LYS A 618 14.61 3.93 15.52
N THR A 619 15.47 3.34 16.34
CA THR A 619 15.02 2.58 17.52
C THR A 619 14.58 3.50 18.65
N PHE A 620 13.87 2.96 19.65
CA PHE A 620 13.51 3.70 20.87
C PHE A 620 14.74 4.30 21.57
N ALA A 621 15.86 3.59 21.56
CA ALA A 621 17.14 4.07 22.10
C ALA A 621 17.73 5.21 21.25
N GLU A 622 17.75 5.05 19.92
CA GLU A 622 18.30 6.04 18.98
C GLU A 622 17.49 7.36 18.96
N ALA A 623 16.20 7.32 19.29
CA ALA A 623 15.29 8.46 19.21
C ALA A 623 14.81 8.99 20.58
N ASP A 624 15.22 8.36 21.68
CA ASP A 624 14.73 8.61 23.05
C ASP A 624 13.20 8.69 23.18
N VAL A 625 12.52 7.67 22.67
CA VAL A 625 11.05 7.55 22.76
C VAL A 625 10.68 6.55 23.85
N ALA A 626 9.61 6.83 24.60
CA ALA A 626 9.09 5.92 25.61
C ALA A 626 8.62 4.58 25.00
N ILE A 627 8.85 3.47 25.73
CA ILE A 627 8.41 2.13 25.33
C ILE A 627 7.02 1.81 25.88
N ALA A 628 6.38 0.78 25.32
CA ALA A 628 5.09 0.31 25.79
C ALA A 628 5.15 -0.23 27.24
N ASN A 629 4.12 0.03 28.03
CA ASN A 629 3.92 -0.51 29.39
C ASN A 629 2.86 -1.63 29.46
N ASP A 630 2.33 -2.04 28.31
CA ASP A 630 1.32 -3.10 28.16
C ASP A 630 1.48 -3.83 26.82
N GLY A 631 0.79 -4.96 26.70
CA GLY A 631 0.82 -5.76 25.48
C GLY A 631 2.18 -6.41 25.22
N PRO A 632 2.41 -6.92 23.99
CA PRO A 632 3.66 -7.61 23.67
C PRO A 632 4.89 -6.69 23.68
N GLY A 633 4.70 -5.39 23.43
CA GLY A 633 5.79 -4.41 23.41
C GLY A 633 6.53 -4.33 24.75
N ALA A 634 5.79 -4.34 25.87
CA ALA A 634 6.36 -4.28 27.21
C ALA A 634 7.31 -5.45 27.56
N LYS A 635 7.24 -6.56 26.82
CA LYS A 635 8.07 -7.75 27.04
C LYS A 635 9.27 -7.84 26.10
N ILE A 636 9.21 -7.17 24.95
CA ILE A 636 10.14 -7.38 23.83
C ILE A 636 11.00 -6.14 23.56
N GLN A 637 10.44 -4.94 23.71
CA GLN A 637 11.09 -3.69 23.32
C GLN A 637 11.98 -3.17 24.44
N THR A 638 13.18 -2.70 24.09
CA THR A 638 14.18 -2.22 25.04
C THR A 638 14.72 -0.84 24.64
N LYS A 639 15.11 -0.04 25.64
CA LYS A 639 15.89 1.19 25.45
C LYS A 639 17.41 0.96 25.47
N ALA A 640 17.85 -0.28 25.68
CA ALA A 640 19.26 -0.68 25.75
C ALA A 640 19.90 -0.84 24.37
#